data_AF-A0A7W7IAY5-F1
#
_entry.id   AF-A0A7W7IAY5-F1
#
_cell.length_a   1.000
_cell.length_b   1.000
_cell.length_c   1.000
_cell.angle_alpha   90.00
_cell.angle_beta   90.00
_cell.angle_gamma   90.00
#
_symmetry.space_group_name_H-M   'P 1'
#
loop_
_entity.id
_entity.type
_entity.pdbx_description
1 polymer ?
#
loop_
_entity_poly.entity_id
_entity_poly.type
_entity_poly.pdbx_seq_one_letter_code
_entity_poly.pdbx_strand_id
1 'polypeptide(L)'
;MLARVDGPRIMLVEGEPGIGRTRLLEEAARRAADGGFAVVVADPDPGLGRPADLELLLSALDEPRPPPRQAGEQDRPAERLRTALEQRARSTPLLVVLDDLEWADPAALLALQTLPIRLASSPVHWILARRTGRGGAELERLFLRLQAEGAVLLPLRPLPNEAVSDLVTATLGASPDPDLRELADGAGGNPLLLLELMNGLLDEGGVAVSQGRARLVTSRLPERAHLVVKGRLDDLDPAARRLLELVAMLGPAFHPLVAADLLGITPSELLPSLEAMLATGLLAAHEEALVFRHEVVRKSVITDIPGPVRQALHVQIGRTLLEHGGRVKAAAAHLMAGAVPGVPEVLPSLDRASAEMLDTHPAVAAELMRRALDLTELADPQWFARTMTAMRTLVAAGDLVGAAELAEAALDHCASGPSTAELLTALSFVLVPKGEVVRASDMAKAVLGMPDLPDEVRDRAELALLQADTGLPEGAGVLDRAKAFVKAGDAPGQGLVTGALIVLALNGWDKGELEDALGLARTSVRRVSNDGAQDCRLHPGLVLAALLVDVRLMDEARRTMVLGTGGADGIGRGGWAVGPAIVRSRIALAEGRPEEAIREARAALEAADAAGARLLSASARSALSVAALRSGDLETAIEHARGAEDAGGPAPPPFDLTRSELVRAQVTEACDGPRAAMAGLGRLLDDLAEHSRALICDPTAAAWLVRTAVAAGEAGPAEKVVAAADRLAGLNPGLPSLAAAAGHARGLLHGEPDLLRNAAADHADRWACASAYEDLGTLLGGRDGARRQTIQWFDEALSCYAAAGAERDAARIRGRLRRMGERRRHWNHRDRPATGWASLTGTEQRISGLVAQGLTNQKIADQLFISAHTVAFHLRQVFRKLDVRSRVELARRVLERSDDLPRARSKEPDDGTEAGSPLARRPPRPE
;
A
#
# COMPACT_ATOMS: atom_id res chain seq x y z
N MET A 1 0.76 50.05 5.14
CA MET A 1 2.01 50.46 5.81
C MET A 1 2.85 51.38 4.93
N LEU A 2 3.06 51.02 3.66
CA LEU A 2 3.91 51.71 2.66
C LEU A 2 3.47 53.12 2.19
N ALA A 3 2.27 53.59 2.51
CA ALA A 3 1.69 54.83 1.96
C ALA A 3 0.98 55.68 3.05
N ARG A 4 1.44 55.61 4.31
CA ARG A 4 0.88 56.40 5.42
C ARG A 4 1.91 57.45 5.86
N VAL A 5 1.44 58.66 6.17
CA VAL A 5 2.27 59.77 6.69
C VAL A 5 2.97 59.40 8.00
N ASP A 6 2.35 58.53 8.82
CA ASP A 6 2.93 57.99 10.07
C ASP A 6 3.68 56.65 9.88
N GLY A 7 3.96 56.24 8.63
CA GLY A 7 4.67 55.00 8.31
C GLY A 7 6.18 55.10 8.54
N PRO A 8 6.92 53.96 8.46
CA PRO A 8 8.37 53.99 8.53
C PRO A 8 8.95 54.90 7.43
N ARG A 9 9.92 55.75 7.80
CA ARG A 9 10.57 56.68 6.86
C ARG A 9 11.47 55.97 5.83
N ILE A 10 11.94 54.77 6.17
CA ILE A 10 12.79 53.96 5.29
C ILE A 10 12.27 52.52 5.34
N MET A 11 11.90 51.99 4.17
CA MET A 11 11.58 50.59 3.98
C MET A 11 12.58 49.96 3.02
N LEU A 12 13.15 48.85 3.46
CA LEU A 12 14.02 48.02 2.64
C LEU A 12 13.19 46.85 2.13
N VAL A 13 13.21 46.58 0.84
CA VAL A 13 12.49 45.46 0.23
C VAL A 13 13.50 44.50 -0.36
N GLU A 14 13.45 43.25 0.07
CA GLU A 14 14.35 42.22 -0.40
C GLU A 14 13.53 41.05 -0.92
N GLY A 15 13.88 40.52 -2.09
CA GLY A 15 13.12 39.44 -2.70
C GLY A 15 13.89 38.74 -3.81
N GLU A 16 13.50 37.49 -4.08
CA GLU A 16 14.08 36.73 -5.18
C GLU A 16 13.66 37.28 -6.56
N PRO A 17 14.42 36.99 -7.62
CA PRO A 17 14.05 37.40 -8.97
C PRO A 17 12.66 36.85 -9.36
N GLY A 18 11.78 37.72 -9.83
CA GLY A 18 10.43 37.34 -10.27
C GLY A 18 9.38 37.23 -9.15
N ILE A 19 9.73 37.50 -7.88
CA ILE A 19 8.80 37.40 -6.73
C ILE A 19 7.66 38.46 -6.74
N GLY A 20 7.65 39.36 -7.73
CA GLY A 20 6.69 40.46 -7.83
C GLY A 20 7.13 41.74 -7.13
N ARG A 21 8.44 41.93 -6.84
CA ARG A 21 8.96 43.13 -6.18
C ARG A 21 8.61 44.41 -6.92
N THR A 22 8.95 44.53 -8.20
CA THR A 22 8.64 45.71 -9.02
C THR A 22 7.14 45.99 -9.03
N ARG A 23 6.30 44.95 -9.16
CA ARG A 23 4.83 45.09 -9.10
C ARG A 23 4.34 45.62 -7.75
N LEU A 24 4.95 45.20 -6.65
CA LEU A 24 4.65 45.72 -5.31
C LEU A 24 5.08 47.19 -5.18
N LEU A 25 6.25 47.56 -5.71
CA LEU A 25 6.75 48.92 -5.70
C LEU A 25 5.87 49.87 -6.52
N GLU A 26 5.42 49.45 -7.71
CA GLU A 26 4.46 50.18 -8.53
C GLU A 26 3.13 50.40 -7.80
N GLU A 27 2.61 49.37 -7.13
CA GLU A 27 1.37 49.47 -6.35
C GLU A 27 1.54 50.40 -5.14
N ALA A 28 2.70 50.34 -4.47
CA ALA A 28 3.02 51.23 -3.36
C ALA A 28 3.12 52.70 -3.83
N ALA A 29 3.80 52.94 -4.95
CA ALA A 29 3.90 54.24 -5.59
C ALA A 29 2.51 54.79 -5.96
N ARG A 30 1.65 53.97 -6.59
CA ARG A 30 0.29 54.37 -6.96
C ARG A 30 -0.54 54.75 -5.74
N ARG A 31 -0.54 53.92 -4.70
CA ARG A 31 -1.28 54.20 -3.45
C ARG A 31 -0.73 55.41 -2.69
N ALA A 32 0.58 55.67 -2.77
CA ALA A 32 1.18 56.86 -2.18
C ALA A 32 0.73 58.13 -2.93
N ALA A 33 0.71 58.09 -4.27
CA ALA A 33 0.20 59.19 -5.08
C ALA A 33 -1.29 59.47 -4.78
N ASP A 34 -2.13 58.43 -4.73
CA ASP A 34 -3.55 58.55 -4.34
C ASP A 34 -3.71 59.08 -2.90
N GLY A 35 -2.72 58.79 -2.03
CA GLY A 35 -2.62 59.28 -0.66
C GLY A 35 -2.01 60.69 -0.51
N GLY A 36 -1.73 61.38 -1.62
CA GLY A 36 -1.24 62.77 -1.61
C GLY A 36 0.29 62.94 -1.53
N PHE A 37 1.07 61.89 -1.78
CA PHE A 37 2.53 61.99 -1.90
C PHE A 37 2.94 62.41 -3.31
N ALA A 38 3.99 63.22 -3.43
CA ALA A 38 4.79 63.27 -4.65
C ALA A 38 5.64 61.99 -4.70
N VAL A 39 5.72 61.32 -5.86
CA VAL A 39 6.45 60.05 -5.99
C VAL A 39 7.55 60.19 -7.03
N VAL A 40 8.75 59.71 -6.66
CA VAL A 40 9.93 59.66 -7.52
C VAL A 40 10.36 58.21 -7.60
N VAL A 41 10.30 57.64 -8.80
CA VAL A 41 10.74 56.27 -9.06
C VAL A 41 11.98 56.36 -9.94
N ALA A 42 13.08 55.75 -9.51
CA ALA A 42 14.20 55.49 -10.40
C ALA A 42 14.41 53.98 -10.49
N ASP A 43 14.34 53.49 -11.71
CA ASP A 43 14.58 52.10 -12.08
C ASP A 43 15.91 52.04 -12.85
N PRO A 44 16.97 51.45 -12.26
CA PRO A 44 18.20 51.21 -13.00
C PRO A 44 17.99 50.06 -13.99
N ASP A 45 17.55 50.38 -15.20
CA ASP A 45 17.36 49.40 -16.27
C ASP A 45 18.70 48.75 -16.70
N PRO A 46 18.90 47.44 -16.45
CA PRO A 46 20.12 46.74 -16.86
C PRO A 46 20.24 46.59 -18.39
N GLY A 47 19.14 46.67 -19.15
CA GLY A 47 19.12 46.56 -20.61
C GLY A 47 19.75 47.75 -21.34
N LEU A 48 19.90 48.88 -20.66
CA LEU A 48 20.49 50.12 -21.20
C LEU A 48 21.93 50.36 -20.72
N GLY A 49 22.48 49.48 -19.88
CA GLY A 49 23.86 49.57 -19.38
C GLY A 49 24.15 50.83 -18.56
N ARG A 50 23.12 51.47 -17.97
CA ARG A 50 23.28 52.64 -17.11
C ARG A 50 23.15 52.21 -15.64
N PRO A 51 24.21 52.36 -14.81
CA PRO A 51 24.09 52.11 -13.39
C PRO A 51 23.08 53.08 -12.76
N ALA A 52 22.48 52.69 -11.63
CA ALA A 52 21.75 53.64 -10.78
C ALA A 52 22.76 54.67 -10.25
N ASP A 53 22.90 55.78 -10.97
CA ASP A 53 23.73 56.90 -10.57
C ASP A 53 22.87 58.03 -9.98
N LEU A 54 23.53 58.96 -9.30
CA LEU A 54 22.84 60.10 -8.69
C LEU A 54 22.20 61.03 -9.73
N GLU A 55 22.64 60.97 -10.99
CA GLU A 55 22.11 61.79 -12.09
C GLU A 55 20.78 61.23 -12.60
N LEU A 56 20.55 59.91 -12.57
CA LEU A 56 19.25 59.28 -12.84
C LEU A 56 18.18 59.76 -11.85
N LEU A 57 18.53 59.82 -10.57
CA LEU A 57 17.67 60.34 -9.51
C LEU A 57 17.35 61.83 -9.67
N LEU A 58 18.35 62.63 -10.04
CA LEU A 58 18.18 64.04 -10.35
C LEU A 58 17.28 64.24 -11.59
N SER A 59 17.45 63.42 -12.62
CA SER A 59 16.59 63.44 -13.81
C SER A 59 15.15 63.08 -13.49
N ALA A 60 14.92 62.10 -12.59
CA ALA A 60 13.57 61.74 -12.12
C ALA A 60 12.90 62.85 -11.28
N LEU A 61 13.68 63.82 -10.81
CA LEU A 61 13.23 65.03 -10.12
C LEU A 61 13.10 66.25 -11.05
N ASP A 62 13.15 66.06 -12.38
CA ASP A 62 13.18 67.13 -13.38
C ASP A 62 14.27 68.19 -13.13
N GLU A 63 15.34 67.83 -12.43
CA GLU A 63 16.42 68.78 -12.11
C GLU A 63 17.32 68.96 -13.34
N PRO A 64 17.55 70.20 -13.80
CA PRO A 64 18.37 70.46 -14.97
C PRO A 64 19.81 70.02 -14.72
N ARG A 65 20.38 69.28 -15.68
CA ARG A 65 21.80 68.94 -15.65
C ARG A 65 22.62 70.23 -15.76
N PRO A 66 23.59 70.48 -14.85
CA PRO A 66 24.42 71.66 -14.94
C PRO A 66 25.17 71.66 -16.28
N PRO A 67 25.39 72.83 -16.90
CA PRO A 67 26.21 72.92 -18.11
C PRO A 67 27.62 72.36 -17.84
N PRO A 68 28.31 71.78 -18.84
CA PRO A 68 29.66 71.25 -18.65
C PRO A 68 30.59 72.35 -18.10
N ARG A 69 31.07 72.15 -16.87
CA ARG A 69 31.87 73.13 -16.10
C ARG A 69 33.35 73.08 -16.49
N GLN A 70 34.04 74.22 -16.32
CA GLN A 70 35.50 74.33 -16.47
C GLN A 70 36.25 73.68 -15.30
N ALA A 71 37.48 73.24 -15.53
CA ALA A 71 38.30 72.50 -14.58
C ALA A 71 38.47 73.25 -13.23
N GLY A 72 37.89 72.70 -12.15
CA GLY A 72 38.09 73.20 -10.77
C GLY A 72 36.83 73.27 -9.91
N GLU A 73 35.62 73.31 -10.49
CA GLU A 73 34.37 73.21 -9.73
C GLU A 73 34.03 71.73 -9.43
N GLN A 74 34.13 71.33 -8.16
CA GLN A 74 33.67 70.00 -7.72
C GLN A 74 32.14 69.95 -7.79
N ASP A 75 31.60 69.28 -8.81
CA ASP A 75 30.19 68.91 -8.80
C ASP A 75 29.93 67.94 -7.64
N ARG A 76 28.93 68.23 -6.82
CA ARG A 76 28.53 67.42 -5.66
C ARG A 76 27.11 66.91 -5.90
N PRO A 77 26.93 65.89 -6.76
CA PRO A 77 25.62 65.40 -7.16
C PRO A 77 24.75 64.96 -5.97
N ALA A 78 25.36 64.38 -4.92
CA ALA A 78 24.64 64.02 -3.69
C ALA A 78 24.06 65.25 -2.94
N GLU A 79 24.76 66.39 -2.95
CA GLU A 79 24.32 67.61 -2.27
C GLU A 79 23.24 68.35 -3.08
N ARG A 80 23.34 68.30 -4.41
CA ARG A 80 22.28 68.74 -5.33
C ARG A 80 21.01 67.92 -5.11
N LEU A 81 21.15 66.59 -5.07
CA LEU A 81 20.04 65.67 -4.82
C LEU A 81 19.38 65.95 -3.46
N ARG A 82 20.18 66.12 -2.40
CA ARG A 82 19.67 66.52 -1.06
C ARG A 82 18.83 67.80 -1.15
N THR A 83 19.36 68.83 -1.79
CA THR A 83 18.71 70.14 -1.89
C THR A 83 17.40 70.06 -2.69
N ALA A 84 17.39 69.33 -3.81
CA ALA A 84 16.20 69.11 -4.63
C ALA A 84 15.10 68.35 -3.86
N LEU A 85 15.48 67.28 -3.14
CA LEU A 85 14.56 66.51 -2.30
C LEU A 85 13.97 67.38 -1.18
N GLU A 86 14.78 68.18 -0.49
CA GLU A 86 14.30 69.11 0.56
C GLU A 86 13.34 70.16 0.03
N GLN A 87 13.62 70.72 -1.15
CA GLN A 87 12.75 71.73 -1.75
C GLN A 87 11.40 71.14 -2.14
N ARG A 88 11.37 69.97 -2.78
CA ARG A 88 10.10 69.30 -3.14
C ARG A 88 9.32 68.84 -1.90
N ALA A 89 10.01 68.40 -0.85
CA ALA A 89 9.37 67.96 0.39
C ALA A 89 8.71 69.10 1.20
N ARG A 90 8.99 70.38 0.89
CA ARG A 90 8.35 71.53 1.56
C ARG A 90 6.88 71.72 1.19
N SER A 91 6.49 71.35 -0.03
CA SER A 91 5.12 71.53 -0.52
C SER A 91 4.25 70.29 -0.30
N THR A 92 4.84 69.10 -0.46
CA THR A 92 4.13 67.82 -0.43
C THR A 92 5.05 66.74 0.12
N PRO A 93 4.58 65.81 0.96
CA PRO A 93 5.39 64.66 1.38
C PRO A 93 5.86 63.86 0.16
N LEU A 94 7.11 63.40 0.19
CA LEU A 94 7.80 62.78 -0.95
C LEU A 94 8.07 61.30 -0.68
N LEU A 95 7.80 60.44 -1.64
CA LEU A 95 8.21 59.04 -1.65
C LEU A 95 9.26 58.80 -2.74
N VAL A 96 10.46 58.36 -2.36
CA VAL A 96 11.52 57.94 -3.27
C VAL A 96 11.58 56.42 -3.32
N VAL A 97 11.41 55.85 -4.51
CA VAL A 97 11.45 54.41 -4.74
C VAL A 97 12.63 54.10 -5.64
N LEU A 98 13.54 53.24 -5.15
CA LEU A 98 14.68 52.74 -5.89
C LEU A 98 14.58 51.22 -5.98
N ASP A 99 14.37 50.71 -7.18
CA ASP A 99 14.40 49.27 -7.47
C ASP A 99 15.81 48.83 -7.87
N ASP A 100 16.08 47.52 -7.78
CA ASP A 100 17.30 46.86 -8.27
C ASP A 100 18.64 47.58 -7.90
N LEU A 101 18.81 47.94 -6.62
CA LEU A 101 20.00 48.65 -6.13
C LEU A 101 21.33 47.90 -6.31
N GLU A 102 21.31 46.62 -6.66
CA GLU A 102 22.52 45.89 -7.05
C GLU A 102 23.24 46.47 -8.28
N TRP A 103 22.56 47.29 -9.10
CA TRP A 103 23.14 47.99 -10.25
C TRP A 103 23.55 49.44 -9.93
N ALA A 104 23.43 49.87 -8.67
CA ALA A 104 23.86 51.20 -8.26
C ALA A 104 25.38 51.32 -8.25
N ASP A 105 25.90 52.49 -8.62
CA ASP A 105 27.33 52.75 -8.54
C ASP A 105 27.78 53.00 -7.08
N PRO A 106 29.07 52.85 -6.74
CA PRO A 106 29.55 53.04 -5.37
C PRO A 106 29.25 54.45 -4.82
N ALA A 107 29.18 55.47 -5.68
CA ALA A 107 28.87 56.84 -5.29
C ALA A 107 27.41 57.00 -4.86
N ALA A 108 26.46 56.40 -5.58
CA ALA A 108 25.05 56.35 -5.22
C ALA A 108 24.82 55.55 -3.93
N LEU A 109 25.46 54.38 -3.79
CA LEU A 109 25.38 53.59 -2.56
C LEU A 109 25.88 54.37 -1.34
N LEU A 110 27.01 55.08 -1.47
CA LEU A 110 27.54 55.93 -0.41
C LEU A 110 26.61 57.11 -0.06
N ALA A 111 26.02 57.75 -1.07
CA ALA A 111 25.04 58.81 -0.85
C ALA A 111 23.80 58.29 -0.11
N LEU A 112 23.28 57.13 -0.50
CA LEU A 112 22.13 56.47 0.13
C LEU A 112 22.40 56.04 1.59
N GLN A 113 23.66 55.87 2.00
CA GLN A 113 24.00 55.64 3.40
C GLN A 113 23.79 56.88 4.29
N THR A 114 23.71 58.08 3.70
CA THR A 114 23.70 59.34 4.46
C THR A 114 22.47 60.21 4.20
N LEU A 115 21.95 60.23 2.97
CA LEU A 115 20.82 61.06 2.57
C LEU A 115 19.53 60.76 3.35
N PRO A 116 19.08 59.50 3.52
CA PRO A 116 17.87 59.21 4.29
C PRO A 116 17.97 59.66 5.75
N ILE A 117 19.16 59.56 6.35
CA ILE A 117 19.42 59.96 7.74
C ILE A 117 19.41 61.49 7.86
N ARG A 118 20.07 62.20 6.94
CA ARG A 118 20.09 63.67 6.93
C ARG A 118 18.72 64.30 6.64
N LEU A 119 17.89 63.57 5.90
CA LEU A 119 16.53 63.97 5.50
C LEU A 119 15.43 63.41 6.41
N ALA A 120 15.77 62.73 7.51
CA ALA A 120 14.89 62.73 8.69
C ALA A 120 14.58 64.21 9.02
N SER A 121 13.51 64.61 9.68
CA SER A 121 13.06 66.03 9.78
C SER A 121 12.39 66.60 8.52
N SER A 122 12.75 66.16 7.31
CA SER A 122 11.94 66.42 6.09
C SER A 122 10.90 65.29 5.90
N PRO A 123 9.74 65.56 5.27
CA PRO A 123 8.72 64.53 5.00
C PRO A 123 9.08 63.69 3.75
N VAL A 124 10.28 63.09 3.77
CA VAL A 124 10.79 62.21 2.70
C VAL A 124 10.78 60.76 3.19
N HIS A 125 10.12 59.90 2.42
CA HIS A 125 10.04 58.45 2.64
C HIS A 125 10.82 57.72 1.56
N TRP A 126 11.44 56.60 1.93
CA TRP A 126 12.29 55.81 1.04
C TRP A 126 11.81 54.37 0.97
N ILE A 127 11.73 53.83 -0.24
CA ILE A 127 11.65 52.40 -0.48
C ILE A 127 12.87 52.00 -1.30
N LEU A 128 13.73 51.17 -0.71
CA LEU A 128 14.99 50.72 -1.30
C LEU A 128 14.90 49.22 -1.52
N ALA A 129 15.00 48.78 -2.77
CA ALA A 129 14.79 47.40 -3.16
C ALA A 129 16.09 46.74 -3.67
N ARG A 130 16.31 45.47 -3.31
CA ARG A 130 17.42 44.65 -3.82
C ARG A 130 16.98 43.22 -4.11
N ARG A 131 17.71 42.51 -4.97
CA ARG A 131 17.56 41.05 -5.11
C ARG A 131 18.28 40.33 -3.99
N THR A 132 17.66 39.27 -3.46
CA THR A 132 18.30 38.40 -2.46
C THR A 132 19.61 37.83 -3.02
N GLY A 133 20.71 37.99 -2.28
CA GLY A 133 22.02 37.42 -2.64
C GLY A 133 22.81 38.15 -3.74
N ARG A 134 22.37 39.33 -4.22
CA ARG A 134 23.11 40.17 -5.19
C ARG A 134 23.50 41.53 -4.58
N GLY A 135 24.51 42.19 -5.16
CA GLY A 135 24.92 43.57 -4.83
C GLY A 135 26.19 43.75 -3.97
N GLY A 136 26.88 42.66 -3.62
CA GLY A 136 28.20 42.70 -2.99
C GLY A 136 28.23 43.31 -1.58
N ALA A 137 29.44 43.45 -1.02
CA ALA A 137 29.62 43.86 0.37
C ALA A 137 29.17 45.30 0.67
N GLU A 138 29.17 46.20 -0.34
CA GLU A 138 28.80 47.60 -0.15
C GLU A 138 27.27 47.80 -0.01
N LEU A 139 26.47 47.08 -0.81
CA LEU A 139 25.01 47.08 -0.68
C LEU A 139 24.57 46.43 0.63
N GLU A 140 25.25 45.35 1.04
CA GLU A 140 25.00 44.71 2.34
C GLU A 140 25.24 45.68 3.50
N ARG A 141 26.36 46.41 3.46
CA ARG A 141 26.65 47.46 4.45
C ARG A 141 25.60 48.57 4.46
N LEU A 142 25.08 48.99 3.30
CA LEU A 142 24.01 49.98 3.20
C LEU A 142 22.75 49.48 3.93
N PHE A 143 22.29 48.26 3.63
CA PHE A 143 21.08 47.70 4.24
C PHE A 143 21.22 47.55 5.76
N LEU A 144 22.33 46.94 6.22
CA LEU A 144 22.59 46.78 7.66
C LEU A 144 22.65 48.12 8.40
N ARG A 145 23.28 49.13 7.80
CA ARG A 145 23.35 50.47 8.39
C ARG A 145 21.97 51.11 8.50
N LEU A 146 21.18 51.08 7.43
CA LEU A 146 19.84 51.66 7.46
C LEU A 146 18.92 50.93 8.45
N GLN A 147 19.04 49.61 8.60
CA GLN A 147 18.33 48.85 9.63
C GLN A 147 18.74 49.28 11.05
N ALA A 148 20.04 49.51 11.29
CA ALA A 148 20.52 50.02 12.58
C ALA A 148 19.95 51.42 12.92
N GLU A 149 19.65 52.21 11.89
CA GLU A 149 19.01 53.53 11.99
C GLU A 149 17.46 53.47 11.99
N GLY A 150 16.89 52.26 12.12
CA GLY A 150 15.45 52.05 12.27
C GLY A 150 14.66 51.79 10.98
N ALA A 151 15.33 51.50 9.86
CA ALA A 151 14.64 51.07 8.64
C ALA A 151 13.97 49.70 8.81
N VAL A 152 12.80 49.53 8.21
CA VAL A 152 12.04 48.27 8.26
C VAL A 152 12.40 47.42 7.04
N LEU A 153 12.93 46.21 7.26
CA LEU A 153 13.16 45.23 6.20
C LEU A 153 11.89 44.41 5.95
N LEU A 154 11.41 44.42 4.72
CA LEU A 154 10.31 43.61 4.21
C LEU A 154 10.89 42.52 3.27
N PRO A 155 11.14 41.31 3.78
CA PRO A 155 11.49 40.19 2.93
C PRO A 155 10.23 39.67 2.21
N LEU A 156 10.26 39.70 0.88
CA LEU A 156 9.22 39.12 0.03
C LEU A 156 9.37 37.61 0.02
N ARG A 157 8.32 36.96 0.53
CA ARG A 157 8.23 35.50 0.58
C ARG A 157 7.46 34.99 -0.63
N PRO A 158 7.67 33.71 -1.01
CA PRO A 158 6.80 33.01 -1.95
C PRO A 158 5.32 33.21 -1.66
N LEU A 159 4.52 33.29 -2.71
CA LEU A 159 3.07 33.33 -2.58
C LEU A 159 2.59 32.07 -1.84
N PRO A 160 1.69 32.21 -0.84
CA PRO A 160 1.07 31.05 -0.21
C PRO A 160 0.17 30.31 -1.20
N ASN A 161 -0.09 29.02 -0.96
CA ASN A 161 -0.85 28.14 -1.86
C ASN A 161 -2.25 28.69 -2.22
N GLU A 162 -2.89 29.43 -1.32
CA GLU A 162 -4.15 30.13 -1.59
C GLU A 162 -3.98 31.21 -2.66
N ALA A 163 -2.96 32.06 -2.53
CA ALA A 163 -2.66 33.10 -3.50
C ALA A 163 -2.16 32.53 -4.85
N VAL A 164 -1.46 31.40 -4.84
CA VAL A 164 -1.12 30.64 -6.07
C VAL A 164 -2.39 30.23 -6.79
N SER A 165 -3.35 29.65 -6.06
CA SER A 165 -4.64 29.20 -6.63
C SER A 165 -5.46 30.37 -7.16
N ASP A 166 -5.48 31.51 -6.47
CA ASP A 166 -6.13 32.73 -6.91
C ASP A 166 -5.49 33.28 -8.18
N LEU A 167 -4.15 33.30 -8.25
CA LEU A 167 -3.44 33.77 -9.44
C LEU A 167 -3.66 32.86 -10.64
N VAL A 168 -3.64 31.54 -10.44
CA VAL A 168 -3.96 30.56 -11.49
C VAL A 168 -5.39 30.74 -11.99
N THR A 169 -6.35 30.89 -11.07
CA THR A 169 -7.76 31.10 -11.43
C THR A 169 -7.96 32.41 -12.19
N ALA A 170 -7.31 33.48 -11.75
CA ALA A 170 -7.35 34.78 -12.43
C ALA A 170 -6.70 34.74 -13.83
N THR A 171 -5.65 33.93 -14.01
CA THR A 171 -4.93 33.80 -15.29
C THR A 171 -5.70 32.94 -16.29
N LEU A 172 -6.25 31.80 -15.84
CA LEU A 172 -6.94 30.84 -16.70
C LEU A 172 -8.44 31.11 -16.84
N GLY A 173 -9.01 31.98 -16.00
CA GLY A 173 -10.45 32.24 -15.94
C GLY A 173 -11.29 31.08 -15.37
N ALA A 174 -10.63 30.08 -14.78
CA ALA A 174 -11.23 28.84 -14.28
C ALA A 174 -10.38 28.24 -13.15
N SER A 175 -11.03 27.51 -12.23
CA SER A 175 -10.31 26.88 -11.12
C SER A 175 -9.49 25.66 -11.59
N PRO A 176 -8.24 25.49 -11.13
CA PRO A 176 -7.39 24.37 -11.54
C PRO A 176 -7.85 23.04 -10.95
N ASP A 177 -7.64 21.96 -11.70
CA ASP A 177 -7.76 20.59 -11.19
C ASP A 177 -6.52 20.19 -10.35
N PRO A 178 -6.54 19.02 -9.68
CA PRO A 178 -5.42 18.60 -8.82
C PRO A 178 -4.08 18.51 -9.54
N ASP A 179 -4.05 18.01 -10.78
CA ASP A 179 -2.81 17.82 -11.55
C ASP A 179 -2.21 19.17 -11.99
N LEU A 180 -3.05 20.11 -12.43
CA LEU A 180 -2.62 21.47 -12.75
C LEU A 180 -2.16 22.23 -11.51
N ARG A 181 -2.80 21.98 -10.35
CA ARG A 181 -2.37 22.54 -9.07
C ARG A 181 -1.00 22.01 -8.66
N GLU A 182 -0.74 20.71 -8.76
CA GLU A 182 0.58 20.13 -8.47
C GLU A 182 1.66 20.72 -9.39
N LEU A 183 1.35 20.90 -10.68
CA LEU A 183 2.27 21.54 -11.62
C LEU A 183 2.53 23.01 -11.25
N ALA A 184 1.49 23.76 -10.85
CA ALA A 184 1.59 25.15 -10.41
C ALA A 184 2.38 25.29 -9.10
N ASP A 185 2.22 24.37 -8.15
CA ASP A 185 3.01 24.31 -6.92
C ASP A 185 4.51 24.17 -7.22
N GLY A 186 4.86 23.57 -8.37
CA GLY A 186 6.23 23.48 -8.87
C GLY A 186 6.90 24.83 -9.19
N ALA A 187 6.14 25.91 -9.35
CA ALA A 187 6.68 27.28 -9.44
C ALA A 187 7.12 27.82 -8.06
N GLY A 188 6.84 27.09 -6.97
CA GLY A 188 7.28 27.42 -5.61
C GLY A 188 6.81 28.79 -5.15
N GLY A 189 5.61 29.23 -5.56
CA GLY A 189 5.04 30.53 -5.20
C GLY A 189 5.72 31.73 -5.87
N ASN A 190 6.57 31.54 -6.89
CA ASN A 190 7.18 32.62 -7.67
C ASN A 190 6.19 33.11 -8.76
N PRO A 191 5.66 34.34 -8.67
CA PRO A 191 4.65 34.86 -9.60
C PRO A 191 5.10 34.85 -11.07
N LEU A 192 6.36 35.20 -11.36
CA LEU A 192 6.86 35.22 -12.73
C LEU A 192 6.84 33.82 -13.35
N LEU A 193 7.40 32.82 -12.65
CA LEU A 193 7.40 31.43 -13.13
C LEU A 193 5.98 30.89 -13.28
N LEU A 194 5.10 31.21 -12.33
CA LEU A 194 3.71 30.77 -12.35
C LEU A 194 2.95 31.37 -13.53
N LEU A 195 3.07 32.67 -13.77
CA LEU A 195 2.40 33.34 -14.90
C LEU A 195 2.91 32.84 -16.24
N GLU A 196 4.22 32.70 -16.41
CA GLU A 196 4.78 32.21 -17.68
C GLU A 196 4.47 30.73 -17.93
N LEU A 197 4.36 29.92 -16.86
CA LEU A 197 3.87 28.55 -16.95
C LEU A 197 2.40 28.49 -17.36
N MET A 198 1.52 29.29 -16.72
CA MET A 198 0.09 29.28 -17.02
C MET A 198 -0.21 29.85 -18.43
N ASN A 199 0.39 31.00 -18.77
CA ASN A 199 0.23 31.61 -20.08
C ASN A 199 0.80 30.71 -21.19
N GLY A 200 1.97 30.10 -20.96
CA GLY A 200 2.55 29.17 -21.93
C GLY A 200 1.69 27.92 -22.14
N LEU A 201 1.13 27.34 -21.08
CA LEU A 201 0.19 26.22 -21.20
C LEU A 201 -1.11 26.60 -21.92
N LEU A 202 -1.59 27.83 -21.77
CA LEU A 202 -2.72 28.32 -22.55
C LEU A 202 -2.36 28.47 -24.04
N ASP A 203 -1.24 29.14 -24.32
CA ASP A 203 -0.75 29.43 -25.67
C ASP A 203 -0.49 28.14 -26.47
N GLU A 204 0.04 27.10 -25.81
CA GLU A 204 0.43 25.83 -26.41
C GLU A 204 -0.67 24.74 -26.33
N GLY A 205 -1.86 25.08 -25.81
CA GLY A 205 -2.96 24.12 -25.67
C GLY A 205 -2.72 23.01 -24.62
N GLY A 206 -1.83 23.26 -23.66
CA GLY A 206 -1.53 22.37 -22.54
C GLY A 206 -2.56 22.38 -21.41
N VAL A 207 -3.54 23.28 -21.45
CA VAL A 207 -4.67 23.33 -20.52
C VAL A 207 -5.99 23.43 -21.30
N ALA A 208 -6.98 22.64 -20.89
CA ALA A 208 -8.34 22.68 -21.43
C ALA A 208 -9.31 23.22 -20.38
N VAL A 209 -10.07 24.26 -20.72
CA VAL A 209 -11.07 24.85 -19.82
C VAL A 209 -12.47 24.36 -20.19
N SER A 210 -13.15 23.72 -19.25
CA SER A 210 -14.53 23.25 -19.40
C SER A 210 -15.32 23.42 -18.10
N GLN A 211 -16.55 23.94 -18.22
CA GLN A 211 -17.46 24.15 -17.08
C GLN A 211 -16.83 24.89 -15.88
N GLY A 212 -15.99 25.91 -16.15
CA GLY A 212 -15.33 26.69 -15.10
C GLY A 212 -14.17 25.97 -14.39
N ARG A 213 -13.73 24.80 -14.91
CA ARG A 213 -12.53 24.10 -14.45
C ARG A 213 -11.48 24.02 -15.56
N ALA A 214 -10.23 24.28 -15.18
CA ALA A 214 -9.05 24.12 -16.03
C ALA A 214 -8.40 22.76 -15.75
N ARG A 215 -8.33 21.91 -16.77
CA ARG A 215 -7.75 20.57 -16.72
C ARG A 215 -6.39 20.54 -17.42
N LEU A 216 -5.40 19.91 -16.80
CA LEU A 216 -4.10 19.68 -17.42
C LEU A 216 -4.23 18.70 -18.60
N VAL A 217 -3.76 19.11 -19.78
CA VAL A 217 -3.71 18.25 -20.99
C VAL A 217 -2.32 17.65 -21.15
N THR A 218 -1.26 18.43 -20.91
CA THR A 218 0.12 17.97 -20.93
C THR A 218 0.92 18.59 -19.80
N SER A 219 1.81 17.81 -19.21
CA SER A 219 2.76 18.24 -18.17
C SER A 219 4.09 18.73 -18.73
N ARG A 220 4.23 18.83 -20.06
CA ARG A 220 5.40 19.39 -20.72
C ARG A 220 5.54 20.86 -20.34
N LEU A 221 6.76 21.27 -20.00
CA LEU A 221 7.04 22.67 -19.69
C LEU A 221 6.90 23.53 -20.98
N PRO A 222 6.10 24.60 -20.96
CA PRO A 222 5.94 25.48 -22.12
C PRO A 222 7.21 26.31 -22.37
N GLU A 223 7.38 26.75 -23.61
CA GLU A 223 8.55 27.51 -24.08
C GLU A 223 8.75 28.80 -23.27
N ARG A 224 7.66 29.48 -22.90
CA ARG A 224 7.71 30.71 -22.09
C ARG A 224 8.37 30.50 -20.73
N ALA A 225 7.92 29.49 -19.98
CA ALA A 225 8.51 29.15 -18.68
C ALA A 225 9.96 28.67 -18.84
N HIS A 226 10.24 27.93 -19.91
CA HIS A 226 11.59 27.47 -20.23
C HIS A 226 12.56 28.65 -20.50
N LEU A 227 12.14 29.67 -21.27
CA LEU A 227 12.95 30.86 -21.56
C LEU A 227 13.30 31.68 -20.31
N VAL A 228 12.38 31.79 -19.35
CA VAL A 228 12.63 32.48 -18.06
C VAL A 228 13.74 31.79 -17.28
N VAL A 229 13.76 30.45 -17.28
CA VAL A 229 14.82 29.68 -16.62
C VAL A 229 16.12 29.80 -17.41
N LYS A 230 16.06 29.68 -18.74
CA LYS A 230 17.24 29.74 -19.62
C LYS A 230 18.06 31.02 -19.42
N GLY A 231 17.41 32.18 -19.30
CA GLY A 231 18.12 33.44 -19.03
C GLY A 231 18.89 33.44 -17.70
N ARG A 232 18.46 32.66 -16.70
CA ARG A 232 19.22 32.47 -15.44
C ARG A 232 20.37 31.47 -15.59
N LEU A 233 20.25 30.52 -16.51
CA LEU A 233 21.30 29.54 -16.81
C LEU A 233 22.45 30.16 -17.62
N ASP A 234 22.18 31.19 -18.41
CA ASP A 234 23.20 31.89 -19.21
C ASP A 234 24.21 32.69 -18.35
N ASP A 235 23.86 33.00 -17.10
CA ASP A 235 24.76 33.60 -16.08
C ASP A 235 25.75 32.58 -15.48
N LEU A 236 25.54 31.27 -15.69
CA LEU A 236 26.41 30.23 -15.17
C LEU A 236 27.58 29.93 -16.11
N ASP A 237 28.73 29.63 -15.53
CA ASP A 237 29.86 29.10 -16.30
C ASP A 237 29.57 27.65 -16.76
N PRO A 238 30.30 27.15 -17.77
CA PRO A 238 30.05 25.81 -18.31
C PRO A 238 30.19 24.68 -17.27
N ALA A 239 31.04 24.86 -16.24
CA ALA A 239 31.23 23.87 -15.19
C ALA A 239 30.01 23.80 -14.25
N ALA A 240 29.50 24.95 -13.78
CA ALA A 240 28.28 24.99 -12.96
C ALA A 240 27.05 24.52 -13.74
N ARG A 241 26.94 24.84 -15.03
CA ARG A 241 25.84 24.36 -15.87
C ARG A 241 25.81 22.83 -15.99
N ARG A 242 26.97 22.20 -16.25
CA ARG A 242 27.07 20.73 -16.32
C ARG A 242 26.72 20.06 -14.99
N LEU A 243 27.19 20.63 -13.87
CA LEU A 243 26.82 20.15 -12.55
C LEU A 243 25.30 20.26 -12.32
N LEU A 244 24.69 21.39 -12.69
CA LEU A 244 23.25 21.60 -12.57
C LEU A 244 22.44 20.57 -13.38
N GLU A 245 22.86 20.29 -14.61
CA GLU A 245 22.25 19.27 -15.48
C GLU A 245 22.27 17.87 -14.84
N LEU A 246 23.40 17.49 -14.24
CA LEU A 246 23.55 16.22 -13.53
C LEU A 246 22.70 16.14 -12.26
N VAL A 247 22.75 17.16 -11.40
CA VAL A 247 22.02 17.13 -10.12
C VAL A 247 20.52 17.33 -10.30
N ALA A 248 20.08 17.96 -11.39
CA ALA A 248 18.66 18.03 -11.76
C ALA A 248 18.06 16.64 -11.98
N MET A 249 18.85 15.73 -12.54
CA MET A 249 18.46 14.34 -12.74
C MET A 249 18.37 13.56 -11.42
N LEU A 250 19.18 13.86 -10.40
CA LEU A 250 19.14 13.17 -9.09
C LEU A 250 17.81 13.33 -8.35
N GLY A 251 17.11 14.46 -8.56
CA GLY A 251 15.83 14.75 -7.93
C GLY A 251 15.72 16.18 -7.40
N PRO A 252 14.63 16.51 -6.68
CA PRO A 252 14.39 17.86 -6.16
C PRO A 252 15.36 18.25 -5.03
N ALA A 253 15.97 17.27 -4.37
CA ALA A 253 16.99 17.45 -3.33
C ALA A 253 18.12 16.43 -3.52
N PHE A 254 19.35 16.84 -3.23
CA PHE A 254 20.51 15.95 -3.32
C PHE A 254 21.57 16.27 -2.25
N HIS A 255 22.32 15.24 -1.86
CA HIS A 255 23.45 15.38 -0.96
C HIS A 255 24.73 15.65 -1.80
N PRO A 256 25.58 16.63 -1.45
CA PRO A 256 26.78 16.97 -2.23
C PRO A 256 27.74 15.80 -2.47
N LEU A 257 27.87 14.87 -1.51
CA LEU A 257 28.69 13.65 -1.68
C LEU A 257 28.25 12.82 -2.90
N VAL A 258 26.94 12.63 -3.11
CA VAL A 258 26.43 11.84 -4.24
C VAL A 258 26.74 12.53 -5.57
N ALA A 259 26.62 13.86 -5.60
CA ALA A 259 26.96 14.65 -6.78
C ALA A 259 28.46 14.63 -7.10
N ALA A 260 29.31 14.64 -6.06
CA ALA A 260 30.76 14.54 -6.20
C ALA A 260 31.16 13.19 -6.79
N ASP A 261 30.59 12.10 -6.26
CA ASP A 261 30.85 10.74 -6.72
C ASP A 261 30.35 10.51 -8.16
N LEU A 262 29.21 11.09 -8.54
CA LEU A 262 28.74 11.05 -9.94
C LEU A 262 29.74 11.68 -10.92
N LEU A 263 30.43 12.74 -10.49
CA LEU A 263 31.42 13.46 -11.29
C LEU A 263 32.83 12.87 -11.16
N GLY A 264 33.05 11.95 -10.22
CA GLY A 264 34.37 11.40 -9.92
C GLY A 264 35.34 12.43 -9.32
N ILE A 265 34.82 13.41 -8.58
CA ILE A 265 35.59 14.51 -7.97
C ILE A 265 35.34 14.57 -6.46
N THR A 266 36.11 15.40 -5.76
CA THR A 266 35.93 15.65 -4.32
C THR A 266 34.83 16.69 -4.06
N PRO A 267 34.16 16.65 -2.89
CA PRO A 267 33.18 17.68 -2.53
C PRO A 267 33.75 19.11 -2.52
N SER A 268 35.05 19.27 -2.21
CA SER A 268 35.74 20.56 -2.27
C SER A 268 35.82 21.14 -3.68
N GLU A 269 35.94 20.28 -4.70
CA GLU A 269 36.00 20.72 -6.10
C GLU A 269 34.63 21.18 -6.62
N LEU A 270 33.53 20.78 -5.97
CA LEU A 270 32.19 21.28 -6.28
C LEU A 270 31.96 22.71 -5.81
N LEU A 271 32.72 23.18 -4.81
CA LEU A 271 32.40 24.41 -4.07
C LEU A 271 32.23 25.65 -4.97
N PRO A 272 33.12 25.95 -5.94
CA PRO A 272 32.94 27.12 -6.80
C PRO A 272 31.64 27.07 -7.62
N SER A 273 31.30 25.90 -8.17
CA SER A 273 30.08 25.68 -8.95
C SER A 273 28.83 25.76 -8.06
N LEU A 274 28.88 25.19 -6.86
CA LEU A 274 27.78 25.28 -5.88
C LEU A 274 27.55 26.72 -5.43
N GLU A 275 28.61 27.47 -5.14
CA GLU A 275 28.53 28.89 -4.78
C GLU A 275 27.88 29.72 -5.92
N ALA A 276 28.26 29.46 -7.18
CA ALA A 276 27.66 30.12 -8.34
C ALA A 276 26.16 29.81 -8.48
N MET A 277 25.75 28.55 -8.31
CA MET A 277 24.33 28.14 -8.38
C MET A 277 23.49 28.65 -7.20
N LEU A 278 24.09 28.78 -6.01
CA LEU A 278 23.46 29.39 -4.84
C LEU A 278 23.29 30.91 -5.03
N ALA A 279 24.30 31.57 -5.59
CA ALA A 279 24.28 33.02 -5.88
C ALA A 279 23.24 33.40 -6.95
N THR A 280 23.01 32.55 -7.94
CA THR A 280 21.94 32.73 -8.95
C THR A 280 20.54 32.42 -8.41
N GLY A 281 20.44 31.82 -7.21
CA GLY A 281 19.18 31.43 -6.60
C GLY A 281 18.51 30.23 -7.28
N LEU A 282 19.25 29.41 -8.02
CA LEU A 282 18.71 28.18 -8.61
C LEU A 282 18.56 27.07 -7.56
N LEU A 283 19.52 27.02 -6.63
CA LEU A 283 19.53 26.11 -5.50
C LEU A 283 19.39 26.85 -4.16
N ALA A 284 19.00 26.12 -3.13
CA ALA A 284 19.04 26.54 -1.73
C ALA A 284 19.67 25.44 -0.87
N ALA A 285 20.36 25.83 0.20
CA ALA A 285 20.79 24.91 1.24
C ALA A 285 19.63 24.65 2.20
N HIS A 286 19.36 23.37 2.50
CA HIS A 286 18.37 22.94 3.47
C HIS A 286 18.91 21.76 4.28
N GLU A 287 19.18 22.00 5.57
CA GLU A 287 19.79 21.01 6.47
C GLU A 287 21.10 20.44 5.88
N GLU A 288 21.12 19.15 5.54
CA GLU A 288 22.27 18.42 4.98
C GLU A 288 22.19 18.24 3.45
N ALA A 289 21.22 18.87 2.78
CA ALA A 289 20.99 18.73 1.35
C ALA A 289 20.94 20.08 0.63
N LEU A 290 21.19 20.03 -0.68
CA LEU A 290 20.88 21.10 -1.61
C LEU A 290 19.54 20.79 -2.29
N VAL A 291 18.68 21.80 -2.36
CA VAL A 291 17.34 21.68 -2.94
C VAL A 291 17.19 22.62 -4.12
N PHE A 292 16.50 22.17 -5.16
CA PHE A 292 16.04 23.07 -6.22
C PHE A 292 14.98 24.01 -5.64
N ARG A 293 15.17 25.32 -5.80
CA ARG A 293 14.21 26.30 -5.27
C ARG A 293 12.82 26.15 -5.89
N HIS A 294 12.79 25.84 -7.18
CA HIS A 294 11.56 25.66 -7.93
C HIS A 294 11.70 24.40 -8.81
N GLU A 295 10.69 23.54 -8.77
CA GLU A 295 10.64 22.31 -9.57
C GLU A 295 10.58 22.63 -11.08
N VAL A 296 10.00 23.76 -11.46
CA VAL A 296 10.01 24.28 -12.84
C VAL A 296 11.44 24.48 -13.36
N VAL A 297 12.36 24.97 -12.50
CA VAL A 297 13.78 25.14 -12.88
C VAL A 297 14.39 23.77 -13.17
N ARG A 298 14.19 22.79 -12.29
CA ARG A 298 14.70 21.42 -12.46
C ARG A 298 14.19 20.78 -13.75
N LYS A 299 12.87 20.84 -13.99
CA LYS A 299 12.24 20.29 -15.21
C LYS A 299 12.75 20.97 -16.48
N SER A 300 12.98 22.29 -16.42
CA SER A 300 13.56 23.04 -17.54
C SER A 300 14.96 22.54 -17.89
N VAL A 301 15.82 22.36 -16.87
CA VAL A 301 17.18 21.83 -17.06
C VAL A 301 17.16 20.43 -17.66
N ILE A 302 16.28 19.53 -17.18
CA ILE A 302 16.15 18.16 -17.71
C ILE A 302 15.70 18.15 -19.18
N THR A 303 14.86 19.13 -19.57
CA THR A 303 14.33 19.24 -20.94
C THR A 303 15.44 19.58 -21.95
N ASP A 304 16.45 20.34 -21.53
CA ASP A 304 17.61 20.69 -22.36
C ASP A 304 18.55 19.50 -22.61
N ILE A 305 18.52 18.47 -21.77
CA ILE A 305 19.37 17.30 -21.92
C ILE A 305 18.84 16.44 -23.08
N PRO A 306 19.63 16.19 -24.13
CA PRO A 306 19.21 15.32 -25.23
C PRO A 306 18.80 13.94 -24.73
N GLY A 307 17.74 13.36 -25.30
CA GLY A 307 17.17 12.08 -24.87
C GLY A 307 18.19 10.96 -24.64
N PRO A 308 19.09 10.67 -25.59
CA PRO A 308 20.12 9.64 -25.42
C PRO A 308 21.11 9.93 -24.27
N VAL A 309 21.46 11.20 -24.05
CA VAL A 309 22.34 11.61 -22.94
C VAL A 309 21.60 11.46 -21.62
N ARG A 310 20.35 11.95 -21.54
CA ARG A 310 19.50 11.82 -20.36
C ARG A 310 19.36 10.36 -19.94
N GLN A 311 19.27 9.47 -20.91
CA GLN A 311 19.21 8.05 -20.67
C GLN A 311 20.50 7.47 -20.09
N ALA A 312 21.66 7.81 -20.68
CA ALA A 312 22.95 7.40 -20.13
C ALA A 312 23.14 7.92 -18.69
N LEU A 313 22.68 9.14 -18.40
CA LEU A 313 22.68 9.71 -17.06
C LEU A 313 21.78 8.95 -16.09
N HIS A 314 20.60 8.49 -16.52
CA HIS A 314 19.75 7.62 -15.68
C HIS A 314 20.49 6.34 -15.26
N VAL A 315 21.22 5.69 -16.18
CA VAL A 315 22.02 4.51 -15.85
C VAL A 315 23.14 4.85 -14.86
N GLN A 316 23.91 5.91 -15.12
CA GLN A 316 25.00 6.35 -14.25
C GLN A 316 24.50 6.68 -12.83
N ILE A 317 23.41 7.45 -12.73
CA ILE A 317 22.79 7.83 -11.46
C ILE A 317 22.29 6.62 -10.69
N GLY A 318 21.61 5.70 -11.36
CA GLY A 318 21.14 4.47 -10.75
C GLY A 318 22.28 3.65 -10.12
N ARG A 319 23.41 3.54 -10.82
CA ARG A 319 24.61 2.82 -10.33
C ARG A 319 25.21 3.48 -9.09
N THR A 320 25.45 4.79 -9.14
CA THR A 320 26.02 5.52 -8.00
C THR A 320 25.09 5.47 -6.78
N LEU A 321 23.77 5.51 -6.98
CA LEU A 321 22.81 5.37 -5.88
C LEU A 321 22.81 3.97 -5.24
N LEU A 322 23.06 2.91 -6.01
CA LEU A 322 23.22 1.56 -5.46
C LEU A 322 24.50 1.44 -4.61
N GLU A 323 25.57 2.13 -4.98
CA GLU A 323 26.84 2.10 -4.23
C GLU A 323 26.74 2.77 -2.86
N HIS A 324 25.89 3.79 -2.73
CA HIS A 324 25.73 4.56 -1.50
C HIS A 324 24.85 3.91 -0.42
N GLY A 325 24.22 2.76 -0.70
CA GLY A 325 23.30 2.08 0.21
C GLY A 325 22.06 2.91 0.58
N GLY A 326 21.01 2.25 1.07
CA GLY A 326 19.81 2.93 1.61
C GLY A 326 18.93 3.71 0.61
N ARG A 327 19.30 3.76 -0.68
CA ARG A 327 18.58 4.47 -1.74
C ARG A 327 18.14 3.59 -2.91
N VAL A 328 18.03 2.27 -2.68
CA VAL A 328 17.73 1.26 -3.70
C VAL A 328 16.48 1.57 -4.51
N LYS A 329 15.42 2.09 -3.87
CA LYS A 329 14.18 2.48 -4.55
C LYS A 329 14.40 3.61 -5.57
N ALA A 330 15.19 4.62 -5.22
CA ALA A 330 15.53 5.71 -6.15
C ALA A 330 16.44 5.19 -7.27
N ALA A 331 17.42 4.34 -6.93
CA ALA A 331 18.29 3.70 -7.91
C ALA A 331 17.50 2.87 -8.93
N ALA A 332 16.54 2.06 -8.48
CA ALA A 332 15.68 1.24 -9.33
C ALA A 332 14.88 2.08 -10.34
N ALA A 333 14.28 3.20 -9.90
CA ALA A 333 13.56 4.11 -10.78
C ALA A 333 14.48 4.69 -11.88
N HIS A 334 15.70 5.07 -11.52
CA HIS A 334 16.70 5.53 -12.47
C HIS A 334 17.14 4.44 -13.45
N LEU A 335 17.41 3.23 -12.97
CA LEU A 335 17.82 2.12 -13.84
C LEU A 335 16.71 1.72 -14.81
N MET A 336 15.44 1.70 -14.37
CA MET A 336 14.29 1.45 -15.23
C MET A 336 14.16 2.50 -16.35
N ALA A 337 14.33 3.79 -16.02
CA ALA A 337 14.29 4.87 -17.01
C ALA A 337 15.51 4.84 -17.97
N GLY A 338 16.65 4.33 -17.49
CA GLY A 338 17.90 4.23 -18.25
C GLY A 338 18.02 2.98 -19.13
N ALA A 339 17.24 1.93 -18.87
CA ALA A 339 17.37 0.65 -19.53
C ALA A 339 16.69 0.63 -20.92
N VAL A 340 17.45 0.59 -22.03
CA VAL A 340 16.95 0.39 -23.42
C VAL A 340 17.68 -0.74 -24.14
N PRO A 341 17.10 -1.24 -25.25
CA PRO A 341 17.78 -2.19 -26.13
C PRO A 341 19.16 -1.67 -26.58
N GLY A 342 20.16 -2.54 -26.59
CA GLY A 342 21.51 -2.25 -27.06
C GLY A 342 22.49 -1.68 -26.03
N VAL A 343 22.11 -1.59 -24.74
CA VAL A 343 23.00 -1.14 -23.65
C VAL A 343 23.10 -2.24 -22.56
N PRO A 344 23.85 -3.33 -22.80
CA PRO A 344 23.93 -4.46 -21.87
C PRO A 344 24.58 -4.11 -20.52
N GLU A 345 25.34 -2.99 -20.44
CA GLU A 345 26.05 -2.56 -19.23
C GLU A 345 25.12 -2.20 -18.05
N VAL A 346 23.84 -1.96 -18.31
CA VAL A 346 22.83 -1.69 -17.28
C VAL A 346 22.38 -2.97 -16.56
N LEU A 347 22.48 -4.13 -17.23
CA LEU A 347 21.87 -5.37 -16.76
C LEU A 347 22.38 -5.82 -15.38
N PRO A 348 23.70 -5.82 -15.08
CA PRO A 348 24.18 -6.17 -13.74
C PRO A 348 23.65 -5.25 -12.63
N SER A 349 23.32 -4.00 -12.98
CA SER A 349 22.79 -3.02 -12.03
C SER A 349 21.31 -3.27 -11.75
N LEU A 350 20.54 -3.68 -12.78
CA LEU A 350 19.17 -4.17 -12.62
C LEU A 350 19.14 -5.45 -11.78
N ASP A 351 20.06 -6.39 -12.06
CA ASP A 351 20.20 -7.64 -11.31
C ASP A 351 20.44 -7.37 -9.81
N ARG A 352 21.38 -6.47 -9.49
CA ARG A 352 21.68 -6.04 -8.12
C ARG A 352 20.51 -5.31 -7.45
N ALA A 353 19.89 -4.34 -8.14
CA ALA A 353 18.75 -3.61 -7.60
C ALA A 353 17.58 -4.56 -7.29
N SER A 354 17.31 -5.51 -8.18
CA SER A 354 16.29 -6.54 -7.98
C SER A 354 16.58 -7.37 -6.73
N ALA A 355 17.82 -7.83 -6.55
CA ALA A 355 18.21 -8.61 -5.37
C ALA A 355 18.04 -7.83 -4.06
N GLU A 356 18.46 -6.57 -4.01
CA GLU A 356 18.32 -5.71 -2.82
C GLU A 356 16.84 -5.33 -2.53
N MET A 357 15.96 -5.36 -3.54
CA MET A 357 14.53 -5.05 -3.38
C MET A 357 13.64 -6.27 -3.11
N LEU A 358 14.09 -7.49 -3.41
CA LEU A 358 13.28 -8.70 -3.36
C LEU A 358 12.51 -8.85 -2.03
N ASP A 359 13.18 -8.66 -0.90
CA ASP A 359 12.58 -8.89 0.42
C ASP A 359 11.63 -7.79 0.87
N THR A 360 11.78 -6.56 0.35
CA THR A 360 11.01 -5.38 0.82
C THR A 360 9.95 -4.91 -0.17
N HIS A 361 10.21 -5.09 -1.47
CA HIS A 361 9.39 -4.62 -2.58
C HIS A 361 9.44 -5.62 -3.76
N PRO A 362 8.96 -6.86 -3.58
CA PRO A 362 9.11 -7.93 -4.58
C PRO A 362 8.47 -7.61 -5.93
N ALA A 363 7.35 -6.86 -5.96
CA ALA A 363 6.73 -6.42 -7.22
C ALA A 363 7.66 -5.53 -8.06
N VAL A 364 8.43 -4.64 -7.41
CA VAL A 364 9.41 -3.79 -8.10
C VAL A 364 10.62 -4.62 -8.53
N ALA A 365 11.05 -5.58 -7.71
CA ALA A 365 12.11 -6.52 -8.11
C ALA A 365 11.71 -7.33 -9.36
N ALA A 366 10.46 -7.80 -9.42
CA ALA A 366 9.92 -8.49 -10.59
C ALA A 366 9.88 -7.59 -11.83
N GLU A 367 9.51 -6.32 -11.68
CA GLU A 367 9.52 -5.36 -12.78
C GLU A 367 10.94 -5.09 -13.31
N LEU A 368 11.90 -4.90 -12.42
CA LEU A 368 13.33 -4.75 -12.76
C LEU A 368 13.86 -5.96 -13.51
N MET A 369 13.55 -7.17 -13.03
CA MET A 369 14.05 -8.41 -13.61
C MET A 369 13.37 -8.73 -14.95
N ARG A 370 12.06 -8.45 -15.09
CA ARG A 370 11.38 -8.53 -16.39
C ARG A 370 12.02 -7.57 -17.40
N ARG A 371 12.31 -6.33 -16.98
CA ARG A 371 12.99 -5.37 -17.83
C ARG A 371 14.40 -5.83 -18.20
N ALA A 372 15.15 -6.42 -17.27
CA ALA A 372 16.47 -6.98 -17.54
C ALA A 372 16.37 -8.13 -18.56
N LEU A 373 15.36 -8.99 -18.44
CA LEU A 373 15.14 -10.12 -19.36
C LEU A 373 14.73 -9.65 -20.75
N ASP A 374 13.83 -8.68 -20.88
CA ASP A 374 13.42 -8.08 -22.17
C ASP A 374 14.61 -7.49 -22.95
N LEU A 375 15.65 -7.07 -22.23
CA LEU A 375 16.87 -6.48 -22.78
C LEU A 375 18.01 -7.49 -22.96
N THR A 376 17.84 -8.72 -22.50
CA THR A 376 18.84 -9.78 -22.60
C THR A 376 18.60 -10.57 -23.89
N GLU A 377 19.58 -10.62 -24.78
CA GLU A 377 19.51 -11.46 -25.98
C GLU A 377 19.51 -12.95 -25.61
N LEU A 378 18.81 -13.79 -26.37
CA LEU A 378 18.77 -15.25 -26.12
C LEU A 378 20.16 -15.92 -26.15
N ALA A 379 21.12 -15.34 -26.87
CA ALA A 379 22.49 -15.83 -26.95
C ALA A 379 23.36 -15.40 -25.75
N ASP A 380 22.88 -14.50 -24.88
CA ASP A 380 23.59 -14.06 -23.69
C ASP A 380 23.70 -15.23 -22.68
N PRO A 381 24.90 -15.60 -22.21
CA PRO A 381 25.08 -16.63 -21.19
C PRO A 381 24.27 -16.41 -19.90
N GLN A 382 23.94 -15.15 -19.57
CA GLN A 382 23.18 -14.78 -18.38
C GLN A 382 21.66 -14.88 -18.58
N TRP A 383 21.17 -15.11 -19.81
CA TRP A 383 19.74 -15.20 -20.11
C TRP A 383 19.03 -16.20 -19.19
N PHE A 384 19.57 -17.42 -19.08
CA PHE A 384 18.96 -18.46 -18.26
C PHE A 384 18.93 -18.08 -16.77
N ALA A 385 20.03 -17.52 -16.24
CA ALA A 385 20.09 -17.07 -14.85
C ALA A 385 19.09 -15.94 -14.55
N ARG A 386 18.90 -15.00 -15.50
CA ARG A 386 17.89 -13.94 -15.38
C ARG A 386 16.47 -14.46 -15.49
N THR A 387 16.20 -15.43 -16.37
CA THR A 387 14.90 -16.11 -16.44
C THR A 387 14.55 -16.76 -15.10
N MET A 388 15.48 -17.51 -14.50
CA MET A 388 15.27 -18.12 -13.19
C MET A 388 15.05 -17.08 -12.08
N THR A 389 15.77 -15.96 -12.12
CA THR A 389 15.59 -14.85 -11.17
C THR A 389 14.27 -14.11 -11.38
N ALA A 390 13.84 -13.92 -12.63
CA ALA A 390 12.55 -13.35 -13.00
C ALA A 390 11.40 -14.21 -12.47
N MET A 391 11.48 -15.53 -12.65
CA MET A 391 10.51 -16.45 -12.07
C MET A 391 10.45 -16.35 -10.54
N ARG A 392 11.60 -16.31 -9.85
CA ARG A 392 11.66 -16.18 -8.39
C ARG A 392 11.05 -14.86 -7.90
N THR A 393 11.36 -13.76 -8.56
CA THR A 393 10.82 -12.43 -8.22
C THR A 393 9.31 -12.35 -8.48
N LEU A 394 8.80 -12.97 -9.56
CA LEU A 394 7.36 -13.08 -9.84
C LEU A 394 6.65 -13.92 -8.76
N VAL A 395 7.21 -15.08 -8.39
CA VAL A 395 6.70 -15.90 -7.28
C VAL A 395 6.67 -15.09 -5.98
N ALA A 396 7.76 -14.36 -5.67
CA ALA A 396 7.84 -13.50 -4.50
C ALA A 396 6.90 -12.29 -4.57
N ALA A 397 6.52 -11.83 -5.76
CA ALA A 397 5.51 -10.78 -5.95
C ALA A 397 4.07 -11.33 -5.85
N GLY A 398 3.92 -12.66 -5.81
CA GLY A 398 2.61 -13.32 -5.83
C GLY A 398 2.01 -13.38 -7.23
N ASP A 399 2.80 -13.43 -8.30
CA ASP A 399 2.33 -13.62 -9.68
C ASP A 399 2.71 -15.02 -10.20
N LEU A 400 1.94 -16.03 -9.78
CA LEU A 400 2.18 -17.43 -10.20
C LEU A 400 1.77 -17.67 -11.66
N VAL A 401 0.88 -16.85 -12.20
CA VAL A 401 0.46 -16.94 -13.60
C VAL A 401 1.61 -16.49 -14.48
N GLY A 402 2.14 -15.28 -14.25
CA GLY A 402 3.29 -14.76 -14.98
C GLY A 402 4.54 -15.62 -14.81
N ALA A 403 4.80 -16.17 -13.61
CA ALA A 403 5.93 -17.08 -13.39
C ALA A 403 5.81 -18.37 -14.22
N ALA A 404 4.61 -18.93 -14.34
CA ALA A 404 4.38 -20.15 -15.14
C ALA A 404 4.47 -19.86 -16.65
N GLU A 405 3.86 -18.77 -17.11
CA GLU A 405 3.93 -18.35 -18.52
C GLU A 405 5.36 -18.07 -18.95
N LEU A 406 6.14 -17.40 -18.09
CA LEU A 406 7.55 -17.15 -18.33
C LEU A 406 8.36 -18.45 -18.43
N ALA A 407 8.11 -19.41 -17.52
CA ALA A 407 8.77 -20.70 -17.56
C ALA A 407 8.44 -21.48 -18.83
N GLU A 408 7.17 -21.52 -19.22
CA GLU A 408 6.71 -22.21 -20.43
C GLU A 408 7.33 -21.59 -21.68
N ALA A 409 7.35 -20.27 -21.80
CA ALA A 409 8.00 -19.58 -22.93
C ALA A 409 9.52 -19.80 -22.97
N ALA A 410 10.18 -19.91 -21.82
CA ALA A 410 11.61 -20.18 -21.74
C ALA A 410 11.96 -21.63 -22.12
N LEU A 411 11.07 -22.60 -21.93
CA LEU A 411 11.30 -24.00 -22.32
C LEU A 411 11.52 -24.16 -23.83
N ASP A 412 10.85 -23.34 -24.66
CA ASP A 412 11.02 -23.36 -26.12
C ASP A 412 12.45 -23.00 -26.57
N HIS A 413 13.22 -22.35 -25.69
CA HIS A 413 14.54 -21.81 -25.97
C HIS A 413 15.67 -22.55 -25.23
N CYS A 414 15.33 -23.42 -24.27
CA CYS A 414 16.30 -24.22 -23.52
C CYS A 414 16.71 -25.48 -24.31
N ALA A 415 18.02 -25.70 -24.45
CA ALA A 415 18.53 -26.99 -24.93
C ALA A 415 18.28 -28.10 -23.90
N SER A 416 17.99 -29.32 -24.36
CA SER A 416 17.87 -30.50 -23.48
C SER A 416 19.10 -30.65 -22.59
N GLY A 417 18.91 -30.66 -21.27
CA GLY A 417 20.00 -30.73 -20.30
C GLY A 417 19.67 -30.11 -18.93
N PRO A 418 20.68 -29.71 -18.14
CA PRO A 418 20.49 -29.17 -16.78
C PRO A 418 19.60 -27.94 -16.70
N SER A 419 19.67 -27.03 -17.67
CA SER A 419 18.82 -25.82 -17.70
C SER A 419 17.34 -26.15 -17.86
N THR A 420 17.00 -27.07 -18.75
CA THR A 420 15.62 -27.58 -18.88
C THR A 420 15.18 -28.28 -17.58
N ALA A 421 16.05 -29.10 -16.97
CA ALA A 421 15.75 -29.77 -15.71
C ALA A 421 15.45 -28.78 -14.57
N GLU A 422 16.25 -27.72 -14.42
CA GLU A 422 16.05 -26.67 -13.43
C GLU A 422 14.73 -25.91 -13.64
N LEU A 423 14.43 -25.55 -14.90
CA LEU A 423 13.24 -24.78 -15.25
C LEU A 423 11.96 -25.60 -15.02
N LEU A 424 11.94 -26.86 -15.45
CA LEU A 424 10.83 -27.80 -15.20
C LEU A 424 10.64 -28.05 -13.70
N THR A 425 11.73 -28.15 -12.94
CA THR A 425 11.67 -28.31 -11.48
C THR A 425 11.05 -27.09 -10.80
N ALA A 426 11.47 -25.87 -11.18
CA ALA A 426 10.89 -24.64 -10.67
C ALA A 426 9.40 -24.49 -11.04
N LEU A 427 9.04 -24.81 -12.29
CA LEU A 427 7.65 -24.81 -12.75
C LEU A 427 6.80 -25.81 -11.96
N SER A 428 7.33 -26.99 -11.64
CA SER A 428 6.63 -28.00 -10.82
C SER A 428 6.18 -27.42 -9.47
N PHE A 429 7.03 -26.63 -8.79
CA PHE A 429 6.66 -25.96 -7.55
C PHE A 429 5.56 -24.91 -7.73
N VAL A 430 5.55 -24.19 -8.85
CA VAL A 430 4.53 -23.17 -9.17
C VAL A 430 3.18 -23.80 -9.51
N LEU A 431 3.17 -24.96 -10.17
CA LEU A 431 1.94 -25.64 -10.60
C LEU A 431 1.12 -26.20 -9.44
N VAL A 432 1.75 -26.62 -8.33
CA VAL A 432 1.05 -27.14 -7.14
C VAL A 432 0.04 -26.13 -6.58
N PRO A 433 0.42 -24.91 -6.15
CA PRO A 433 -0.55 -23.93 -5.63
C PRO A 433 -1.59 -23.46 -6.67
N LYS A 434 -1.31 -23.59 -7.98
CA LYS A 434 -2.30 -23.37 -9.06
C LYS A 434 -3.35 -24.47 -9.19
N GLY A 435 -3.19 -25.59 -8.47
CA GLY A 435 -4.09 -26.74 -8.51
C GLY A 435 -3.76 -27.74 -9.63
N GLU A 436 -2.61 -27.60 -10.30
CA GLU A 436 -2.20 -28.44 -11.44
C GLU A 436 -1.26 -29.57 -10.99
N VAL A 437 -1.69 -30.29 -9.96
CA VAL A 437 -0.86 -31.24 -9.19
C VAL A 437 -0.38 -32.41 -10.05
N VAL A 438 -1.22 -32.94 -10.94
CA VAL A 438 -0.84 -34.04 -11.86
C VAL A 438 0.26 -33.59 -12.82
N ARG A 439 0.10 -32.40 -13.44
CA ARG A 439 1.13 -31.82 -14.31
C ARG A 439 2.44 -31.61 -13.54
N ALA A 440 2.38 -31.11 -12.31
CA ALA A 440 3.57 -30.94 -11.46
C ALA A 440 4.29 -32.27 -11.20
N SER A 441 3.53 -33.34 -10.90
CA SER A 441 4.05 -34.71 -10.73
C SER A 441 4.74 -35.20 -12.00
N ASP A 442 4.06 -35.11 -13.14
CA ASP A 442 4.56 -35.64 -14.41
C ASP A 442 5.84 -34.91 -14.84
N MET A 443 5.88 -33.60 -14.61
CA MET A 443 7.05 -32.77 -14.89
C MET A 443 8.25 -33.18 -14.00
N ALA A 444 8.03 -33.36 -12.69
CA ALA A 444 9.08 -33.79 -11.78
C ALA A 444 9.59 -35.20 -12.12
N LYS A 445 8.70 -36.13 -12.49
CA LYS A 445 9.06 -37.47 -12.99
C LYS A 445 9.88 -37.40 -14.27
N ALA A 446 9.49 -36.53 -15.20
CA ALA A 446 10.22 -36.32 -16.45
C ALA A 446 11.64 -35.81 -16.20
N VAL A 447 11.82 -34.85 -15.27
CA VAL A 447 13.14 -34.37 -14.87
C VAL A 447 13.97 -35.52 -14.29
N LEU A 448 13.44 -36.30 -13.35
CA LEU A 448 14.16 -37.41 -12.72
C LEU A 448 14.57 -38.54 -13.69
N GLY A 449 13.90 -38.63 -14.84
CA GLY A 449 14.24 -39.54 -15.93
C GLY A 449 15.38 -39.04 -16.84
N MET A 450 15.84 -37.80 -16.70
CA MET A 450 16.93 -37.26 -17.51
C MET A 450 18.30 -37.84 -17.09
N PRO A 451 19.20 -38.12 -18.05
CA PRO A 451 20.56 -38.54 -17.74
C PRO A 451 21.39 -37.38 -17.17
N ASP A 452 22.42 -37.71 -16.38
CA ASP A 452 23.48 -36.78 -15.92
C ASP A 452 23.00 -35.51 -15.17
N LEU A 453 21.92 -35.62 -14.38
CA LEU A 453 21.44 -34.52 -13.53
C LEU A 453 22.44 -34.20 -12.40
N PRO A 454 22.76 -32.91 -12.17
CA PRO A 454 23.43 -32.48 -10.94
C PRO A 454 22.65 -32.89 -9.69
N ASP A 455 23.34 -33.28 -8.62
CA ASP A 455 22.71 -33.75 -7.37
C ASP A 455 21.74 -32.72 -6.77
N GLU A 456 22.07 -31.43 -6.84
CA GLU A 456 21.22 -30.35 -6.33
C GLU A 456 19.90 -30.21 -7.11
N VAL A 457 19.94 -30.38 -8.44
CA VAL A 457 18.74 -30.37 -9.29
C VAL A 457 17.92 -31.63 -9.06
N ARG A 458 18.58 -32.79 -8.91
CA ARG A 458 17.95 -34.06 -8.56
C ARG A 458 17.21 -33.94 -7.24
N ASP A 459 17.85 -33.43 -6.19
CA ASP A 459 17.23 -33.26 -4.87
C ASP A 459 16.03 -32.30 -4.91
N ARG A 460 16.10 -31.22 -5.68
CA ARG A 460 14.97 -30.30 -5.88
C ARG A 460 13.83 -30.96 -6.68
N ALA A 461 14.13 -31.77 -7.69
CA ALA A 461 13.14 -32.51 -8.46
C ALA A 461 12.47 -33.60 -7.61
N GLU A 462 13.23 -34.30 -6.77
CA GLU A 462 12.71 -35.24 -5.77
C GLU A 462 11.76 -34.54 -4.79
N LEU A 463 12.15 -33.35 -4.31
CA LEU A 463 11.30 -32.55 -3.44
C LEU A 463 10.02 -32.08 -4.14
N ALA A 464 10.12 -31.63 -5.38
CA ALA A 464 8.97 -31.23 -6.20
C ALA A 464 8.00 -32.41 -6.40
N LEU A 465 8.54 -33.60 -6.68
CA LEU A 465 7.77 -34.83 -6.80
C LEU A 465 7.07 -35.20 -5.50
N LEU A 466 7.81 -35.20 -4.38
CA LEU A 466 7.23 -35.46 -3.06
C LEU A 466 6.08 -34.50 -2.76
N GLN A 467 6.24 -33.21 -3.02
CA GLN A 467 5.19 -32.21 -2.80
C GLN A 467 3.98 -32.39 -3.73
N ALA A 468 4.20 -32.67 -5.01
CA ALA A 468 3.14 -32.87 -5.99
C ALA A 468 2.35 -34.16 -5.72
N ASP A 469 3.02 -35.28 -5.46
CA ASP A 469 2.31 -36.55 -5.24
C ASP A 469 1.64 -36.62 -3.85
N THR A 470 1.92 -35.68 -2.94
CA THR A 470 1.24 -35.64 -1.63
C THR A 470 -0.25 -35.36 -1.84
N GLY A 471 -1.09 -36.38 -1.65
CA GLY A 471 -2.55 -36.28 -1.77
C GLY A 471 -3.14 -36.86 -3.06
N LEU A 472 -2.32 -37.36 -3.99
CA LEU A 472 -2.81 -38.11 -5.15
C LEU A 472 -3.13 -39.57 -4.80
N PRO A 473 -4.27 -40.13 -5.26
CA PRO A 473 -4.63 -41.55 -5.02
C PRO A 473 -3.60 -42.55 -5.57
N GLU A 474 -2.93 -42.20 -6.66
CA GLU A 474 -1.91 -43.03 -7.34
C GLU A 474 -0.48 -42.83 -6.80
N GLY A 475 -0.29 -42.10 -5.69
CA GLY A 475 1.02 -41.83 -5.06
C GLY A 475 1.74 -43.04 -4.44
N ALA A 476 1.50 -44.24 -4.97
CA ALA A 476 2.12 -45.48 -4.53
C ALA A 476 3.66 -45.36 -4.63
N GLY A 477 4.34 -45.36 -3.48
CA GLY A 477 5.80 -45.27 -3.38
C GLY A 477 6.34 -43.95 -2.85
N VAL A 478 5.55 -42.87 -2.80
CA VAL A 478 5.97 -41.56 -2.25
C VAL A 478 6.45 -41.69 -0.80
N LEU A 479 5.72 -42.47 -0.01
CA LEU A 479 6.03 -42.70 1.39
C LEU A 479 7.32 -43.49 1.58
N ASP A 480 7.53 -44.52 0.77
CA ASP A 480 8.74 -45.34 0.83
C ASP A 480 9.95 -44.53 0.38
N ARG A 481 9.76 -43.66 -0.61
CA ARG A 481 10.76 -42.69 -1.09
C ARG A 481 11.11 -41.67 0.00
N ALA A 482 10.12 -41.06 0.64
CA ALA A 482 10.33 -40.13 1.76
C ALA A 482 11.02 -40.81 2.95
N LYS A 483 10.63 -42.04 3.31
CA LYS A 483 11.31 -42.84 4.35
C LYS A 483 12.76 -43.13 3.97
N ALA A 484 13.03 -43.46 2.71
CA ALA A 484 14.38 -43.71 2.23
C ALA A 484 15.28 -42.48 2.39
N PHE A 485 14.81 -41.28 2.03
CA PHE A 485 15.57 -40.04 2.21
C PHE A 485 15.82 -39.71 3.68
N VAL A 486 14.82 -39.85 4.55
CA VAL A 486 15.01 -39.62 5.99
C VAL A 486 15.99 -40.64 6.60
N LYS A 487 15.99 -41.89 6.12
CA LYS A 487 16.90 -42.95 6.59
C LYS A 487 18.33 -42.78 6.06
N ALA A 488 18.50 -42.17 4.90
CA ALA A 488 19.82 -41.96 4.28
C ALA A 488 20.72 -40.98 5.07
N GLY A 489 20.19 -40.26 6.06
CA GLY A 489 20.96 -39.38 6.93
C GLY A 489 21.43 -38.13 6.19
N ASP A 490 22.74 -37.88 6.19
CA ASP A 490 23.35 -36.68 5.60
C ASP A 490 23.69 -36.83 4.10
N ALA A 491 23.35 -37.97 3.47
CA ALA A 491 23.61 -38.17 2.04
C ALA A 491 22.75 -37.28 1.12
N PRO A 492 21.44 -37.07 1.37
CA PRO A 492 20.63 -36.11 0.62
C PRO A 492 20.76 -34.68 1.17
N GLY A 493 20.49 -33.68 0.34
CA GLY A 493 20.41 -32.29 0.75
C GLY A 493 19.37 -32.04 1.86
N GLN A 494 19.68 -31.12 2.78
CA GLN A 494 18.83 -30.82 3.95
C GLN A 494 17.42 -30.39 3.56
N GLY A 495 17.26 -29.67 2.44
CA GLY A 495 15.95 -29.27 1.92
C GLY A 495 15.06 -30.46 1.54
N LEU A 496 15.64 -31.49 0.91
CA LEU A 496 14.92 -32.72 0.54
C LEU A 496 14.51 -33.51 1.78
N VAL A 497 15.42 -33.69 2.75
CA VAL A 497 15.11 -34.36 4.03
C VAL A 497 13.99 -33.63 4.77
N THR A 498 14.03 -32.30 4.79
CA THR A 498 13.00 -31.47 5.42
C THR A 498 11.63 -31.64 4.76
N GLY A 499 11.58 -31.64 3.42
CA GLY A 499 10.35 -31.92 2.68
C GLY A 499 9.83 -33.35 2.88
N ALA A 500 10.72 -34.34 2.89
CA ALA A 500 10.35 -35.73 3.17
C ALA A 500 9.72 -35.89 4.56
N LEU A 501 10.25 -35.21 5.59
CA LEU A 501 9.65 -35.18 6.93
C LEU A 501 8.25 -34.56 6.92
N ILE A 502 8.03 -33.49 6.14
CA ILE A 502 6.69 -32.89 5.99
C ILE A 502 5.74 -33.89 5.35
N VAL A 503 6.13 -34.56 4.26
CA VAL A 503 5.26 -35.55 3.60
C VAL A 503 4.90 -36.70 4.53
N LEU A 504 5.87 -37.21 5.30
CA LEU A 504 5.62 -38.24 6.30
C LEU A 504 4.69 -37.74 7.41
N ALA A 505 4.87 -36.51 7.88
CA ALA A 505 3.98 -35.89 8.86
C ALA A 505 2.55 -35.77 8.33
N LEU A 506 2.37 -35.28 7.10
CA LEU A 506 1.06 -35.10 6.49
C LEU A 506 0.33 -36.43 6.23
N ASN A 507 1.07 -37.49 5.89
CA ASN A 507 0.50 -38.82 5.75
C ASN A 507 0.15 -39.45 7.11
N GLY A 508 1.01 -39.32 8.13
CA GLY A 508 0.66 -39.74 9.49
C GLY A 508 -0.58 -39.01 10.00
N TRP A 509 -0.68 -37.71 9.69
CA TRP A 509 -1.85 -36.88 9.99
C TRP A 509 -3.13 -37.43 9.35
N ASP A 510 -3.06 -37.82 8.08
CA ASP A 510 -4.16 -38.41 7.33
C ASP A 510 -4.64 -39.73 7.93
N LYS A 511 -3.71 -40.60 8.33
CA LYS A 511 -3.98 -41.91 8.95
C LYS A 511 -4.44 -41.83 10.41
N GLY A 512 -4.39 -40.64 11.02
CA GLY A 512 -4.74 -40.43 12.42
C GLY A 512 -3.60 -40.71 13.40
N GLU A 513 -2.34 -40.83 12.96
CA GLU A 513 -1.13 -40.96 13.80
C GLU A 513 -0.59 -39.56 14.16
N LEU A 514 -1.39 -38.75 14.86
CA LEU A 514 -1.17 -37.29 14.97
C LEU A 514 0.02 -36.92 15.86
N GLU A 515 0.25 -37.65 16.96
CA GLU A 515 1.37 -37.39 17.85
C GLU A 515 2.72 -37.57 17.14
N ASP A 516 2.86 -38.67 16.40
CA ASP A 516 4.04 -38.96 15.58
C ASP A 516 4.19 -37.94 14.45
N ALA A 517 3.08 -37.59 13.79
CA ALA A 517 3.06 -36.56 12.75
C ALA A 517 3.54 -35.19 13.28
N LEU A 518 3.08 -34.76 14.47
CA LEU A 518 3.58 -33.54 15.11
C LEU A 518 5.06 -33.66 15.47
N GLY A 519 5.52 -34.84 15.90
CA GLY A 519 6.94 -35.11 16.14
C GLY A 519 7.80 -34.89 14.90
N LEU A 520 7.36 -35.41 13.75
CA LEU A 520 8.00 -35.24 12.45
C LEU A 520 7.97 -33.77 11.99
N ALA A 521 6.83 -33.09 12.09
CA ALA A 521 6.69 -31.68 11.73
C ALA A 521 7.54 -30.73 12.62
N ARG A 522 7.64 -31.01 13.92
CA ARG A 522 8.57 -30.27 14.81
C ARG A 522 10.02 -30.51 14.42
N THR A 523 10.34 -31.73 13.99
CA THR A 523 11.70 -32.08 13.55
C THR A 523 12.07 -31.39 12.24
N SER A 524 11.13 -31.28 11.29
CA SER A 524 11.38 -30.54 10.05
C SER A 524 11.63 -29.06 10.33
N VAL A 525 10.86 -28.42 11.22
CA VAL A 525 11.09 -27.02 11.63
C VAL A 525 12.49 -26.80 12.26
N ARG A 526 12.95 -27.73 13.11
CA ARG A 526 14.30 -27.64 13.71
C ARG A 526 15.44 -27.81 12.71
N ARG A 527 15.17 -28.43 11.55
CA ARG A 527 16.13 -28.68 10.47
C ARG A 527 16.09 -27.63 9.36
N VAL A 528 15.21 -26.64 9.46
CA VAL A 528 15.17 -25.54 8.49
C VAL A 528 16.50 -24.80 8.54
N SER A 529 17.22 -24.85 7.42
CA SER A 529 18.38 -24.02 7.16
C SER A 529 17.94 -22.71 6.51
N ASN A 530 18.69 -21.64 6.74
CA ASN A 530 18.47 -20.29 6.18
C ASN A 530 18.72 -20.22 4.66
N ASP A 531 18.42 -21.27 3.90
CA ASP A 531 18.63 -21.35 2.45
C ASP A 531 17.65 -20.46 1.67
N GLY A 532 16.94 -19.54 2.33
CA GLY A 532 16.07 -18.54 1.72
C GLY A 532 15.13 -19.18 0.71
N ALA A 533 14.14 -19.94 1.19
CA ALA A 533 13.27 -20.76 0.33
C ALA A 533 12.71 -19.95 -0.86
N GLN A 534 13.33 -20.13 -2.03
CA GLN A 534 13.12 -19.36 -3.27
C GLN A 534 12.07 -19.97 -4.20
N ASP A 535 11.69 -21.23 -3.97
CA ASP A 535 10.64 -21.94 -4.71
C ASP A 535 9.38 -22.03 -3.84
N CYS A 536 8.20 -22.12 -4.45
CA CYS A 536 6.86 -22.33 -3.85
C CYS A 536 6.72 -23.61 -2.98
N ARG A 537 7.67 -23.86 -2.08
CA ARG A 537 7.77 -25.06 -1.24
C ARG A 537 6.83 -24.94 -0.06
N LEU A 538 6.34 -26.09 0.42
CA LEU A 538 5.64 -26.17 1.70
C LEU A 538 6.56 -25.73 2.84
N HIS A 539 6.28 -24.56 3.43
CA HIS A 539 7.07 -24.07 4.56
C HIS A 539 6.80 -24.90 5.84
N PRO A 540 7.81 -25.56 6.43
CA PRO A 540 7.62 -26.46 7.59
C PRO A 540 6.92 -25.80 8.78
N GLY A 541 7.29 -24.55 9.09
CA GLY A 541 6.67 -23.80 10.19
C GLY A 541 5.19 -23.50 9.95
N LEU A 542 4.79 -23.26 8.70
CA LEU A 542 3.39 -22.97 8.37
C LEU A 542 2.54 -24.24 8.44
N VAL A 543 3.09 -25.36 7.93
CA VAL A 543 2.48 -26.68 8.05
C VAL A 543 2.28 -27.01 9.52
N LEU A 544 3.35 -26.96 10.34
CA LEU A 544 3.27 -27.24 11.77
C LEU A 544 2.22 -26.35 12.47
N ALA A 545 2.20 -25.04 12.18
CA ALA A 545 1.21 -24.14 12.76
C ALA A 545 -0.22 -24.54 12.38
N ALA A 546 -0.48 -24.92 11.13
CA ALA A 546 -1.79 -25.40 10.69
C ALA A 546 -2.21 -26.70 11.42
N LEU A 547 -1.29 -27.67 11.56
CA LEU A 547 -1.55 -28.92 12.28
C LEU A 547 -1.87 -28.66 13.77
N LEU A 548 -1.07 -27.82 14.43
CA LEU A 548 -1.27 -27.46 15.84
C LEU A 548 -2.63 -26.78 16.09
N VAL A 549 -3.10 -25.96 15.14
CA VAL A 549 -4.42 -25.32 15.21
C VAL A 549 -5.54 -26.36 15.20
N ASP A 550 -5.44 -27.37 14.34
CA ASP A 550 -6.47 -28.39 14.16
C ASP A 550 -6.68 -29.22 15.44
N VAL A 551 -5.59 -29.55 16.15
CA VAL A 551 -5.64 -30.26 17.46
C VAL A 551 -5.69 -29.34 18.69
N ARG A 552 -5.96 -28.04 18.50
CA ARG A 552 -6.15 -27.05 19.58
C ARG A 552 -4.93 -26.80 20.50
N LEU A 553 -3.72 -27.04 20.01
CA LEU A 553 -2.46 -26.65 20.67
C LEU A 553 -2.09 -25.18 20.37
N MET A 554 -2.95 -24.25 20.80
CA MET A 554 -2.93 -22.83 20.37
C MET A 554 -1.67 -22.05 20.78
N ASP A 555 -1.14 -22.29 21.98
CA ASP A 555 0.03 -21.56 22.47
C ASP A 555 1.29 -21.90 21.66
N GLU A 556 1.42 -23.14 21.24
CA GLU A 556 2.50 -23.56 20.34
C GLU A 556 2.27 -23.03 18.93
N ALA A 557 1.03 -23.10 18.42
CA ALA A 557 0.69 -22.57 17.10
C ALA A 557 1.05 -21.08 16.96
N ARG A 558 0.70 -20.25 17.96
CA ARG A 558 1.04 -18.81 17.96
C ARG A 558 2.55 -18.58 18.01
N ARG A 559 3.30 -19.34 18.82
CA ARG A 559 4.77 -19.23 18.88
C ARG A 559 5.41 -19.59 17.54
N THR A 560 4.97 -20.70 16.93
CA THR A 560 5.43 -21.12 15.60
C THR A 560 5.13 -20.05 14.54
N MET A 561 3.96 -19.42 14.59
CA MET A 561 3.58 -18.32 13.69
C MET A 561 4.45 -17.08 13.89
N VAL A 562 4.73 -16.67 15.13
CA VAL A 562 5.56 -15.48 15.41
C VAL A 562 7.01 -15.70 14.99
N LEU A 563 7.61 -16.82 15.39
CA LEU A 563 8.98 -17.18 15.01
C LEU A 563 9.10 -17.30 13.48
N GLY A 564 8.08 -17.89 12.87
CA GLY A 564 7.98 -18.03 11.43
C GLY A 564 7.75 -16.71 10.69
N THR A 565 7.15 -15.67 11.26
CA THR A 565 6.84 -14.43 10.52
C THR A 565 7.78 -13.26 10.82
N GLY A 566 8.57 -13.32 11.90
CA GLY A 566 9.43 -12.21 12.37
C GLY A 566 10.92 -12.28 12.00
N GLY A 567 11.44 -13.42 11.52
CA GLY A 567 12.86 -13.61 11.19
C GLY A 567 13.26 -13.13 9.78
N ALA A 568 14.56 -13.20 9.44
CA ALA A 568 15.06 -13.07 8.06
C ALA A 568 14.39 -14.11 7.14
N ASP A 569 14.03 -15.27 7.69
CA ASP A 569 13.34 -16.40 7.04
C ASP A 569 11.79 -16.29 7.08
N GLY A 570 11.25 -15.08 7.23
CA GLY A 570 9.84 -14.89 7.55
C GLY A 570 8.86 -15.49 6.52
N ILE A 571 8.03 -16.47 6.90
CA ILE A 571 6.85 -17.03 6.20
C ILE A 571 5.92 -15.93 5.64
N GLY A 572 6.01 -14.71 6.17
CA GLY A 572 5.24 -13.54 5.74
C GLY A 572 5.99 -12.50 4.88
N ARG A 573 7.24 -12.73 4.48
CA ARG A 573 8.00 -11.81 3.61
C ARG A 573 7.78 -12.21 2.14
N GLY A 574 7.03 -11.40 1.41
CA GLY A 574 6.65 -11.63 0.00
C GLY A 574 5.23 -12.17 -0.22
N GLY A 575 4.82 -12.32 -1.47
CA GLY A 575 3.51 -12.75 -1.99
C GLY A 575 2.97 -14.09 -1.45
N TRP A 576 3.74 -14.75 -0.58
CA TRP A 576 3.33 -15.90 0.22
C TRP A 576 2.63 -15.55 1.55
N ALA A 577 2.36 -14.27 1.83
CA ALA A 577 1.59 -13.80 2.99
C ALA A 577 0.17 -14.41 3.12
N VAL A 578 -0.34 -15.03 2.04
CA VAL A 578 -1.61 -15.76 1.98
C VAL A 578 -1.66 -16.90 3.00
N GLY A 579 -0.63 -17.74 3.04
CA GLY A 579 -0.58 -18.91 3.92
C GLY A 579 -0.71 -18.53 5.41
N PRO A 580 0.13 -17.61 5.92
CA PRO A 580 0.00 -17.07 7.27
C PRO A 580 -1.37 -16.48 7.58
N ALA A 581 -1.98 -15.75 6.65
CA ALA A 581 -3.30 -15.15 6.84
C ALA A 581 -4.40 -16.21 7.03
N ILE A 582 -4.37 -17.31 6.27
CA ILE A 582 -5.29 -18.44 6.46
C ILE A 582 -5.10 -19.05 7.85
N VAL A 583 -3.87 -19.30 8.29
CA VAL A 583 -3.61 -19.88 9.62
C VAL A 583 -4.05 -18.92 10.74
N ARG A 584 -3.79 -17.61 10.62
CA ARG A 584 -4.30 -16.59 11.56
C ARG A 584 -5.82 -16.56 11.60
N SER A 585 -6.49 -16.67 10.46
CA SER A 585 -7.95 -16.79 10.42
C SER A 585 -8.44 -18.01 11.20
N ARG A 586 -7.78 -19.15 11.08
CA ARG A 586 -8.16 -20.38 11.80
C ARG A 586 -7.92 -20.26 13.31
N ILE A 587 -6.82 -19.62 13.72
CA ILE A 587 -6.55 -19.28 15.14
C ILE A 587 -7.67 -18.37 15.68
N ALA A 588 -8.02 -17.32 14.94
CA ALA A 588 -9.07 -16.39 15.35
C ALA A 588 -10.43 -17.09 15.49
N LEU A 589 -10.77 -18.04 14.60
CA LEU A 589 -11.96 -18.87 14.73
C LEU A 589 -11.95 -19.74 15.99
N ALA A 590 -10.83 -20.41 16.27
CA ALA A 590 -10.70 -21.28 17.45
C ALA A 590 -10.79 -20.49 18.77
N GLU A 591 -10.38 -19.23 18.78
CA GLU A 591 -10.42 -18.34 19.95
C GLU A 591 -11.74 -17.57 20.11
N GLY A 592 -12.68 -17.72 19.18
CA GLY A 592 -13.98 -17.03 19.23
C GLY A 592 -13.94 -15.58 18.78
N ARG A 593 -13.07 -15.25 17.81
CA ARG A 593 -12.90 -13.91 17.21
C ARG A 593 -13.29 -13.93 15.71
N PRO A 594 -14.57 -14.13 15.37
CA PRO A 594 -15.01 -14.33 13.99
C PRO A 594 -14.78 -13.12 13.08
N GLU A 595 -14.88 -11.89 13.59
CA GLU A 595 -14.64 -10.68 12.77
C GLU A 595 -13.18 -10.59 12.32
N GLU A 596 -12.25 -10.96 13.20
CA GLU A 596 -10.83 -11.01 12.85
C GLU A 596 -10.53 -12.15 11.88
N ALA A 597 -11.16 -13.31 12.07
CA ALA A 597 -11.06 -14.41 11.12
C ALA A 597 -11.53 -14.00 9.72
N ILE A 598 -12.68 -13.33 9.61
CA ILE A 598 -13.21 -12.84 8.33
C ILE A 598 -12.22 -11.88 7.67
N ARG A 599 -11.65 -10.95 8.43
CA ARG A 599 -10.68 -9.98 7.91
C ARG A 599 -9.42 -10.68 7.35
N GLU A 600 -8.84 -11.60 8.12
CA GLU A 600 -7.64 -12.34 7.70
C GLU A 600 -7.94 -13.24 6.49
N ALA A 601 -9.07 -13.95 6.47
CA ALA A 601 -9.42 -14.83 5.36
C ALA A 601 -9.82 -14.06 4.09
N ARG A 602 -10.44 -12.88 4.18
CA ARG A 602 -10.70 -12.01 3.01
C ARG A 602 -9.40 -11.51 2.40
N ALA A 603 -8.48 -10.99 3.22
CA ALA A 603 -7.18 -10.56 2.74
C ALA A 603 -6.40 -11.72 2.09
N ALA A 604 -6.48 -12.92 2.68
CA ALA A 604 -5.90 -14.12 2.08
C ALA A 604 -6.54 -14.48 0.73
N LEU A 605 -7.86 -14.39 0.63
CA LEU A 605 -8.61 -14.70 -0.60
C LEU A 605 -8.26 -13.73 -1.73
N GLU A 606 -8.27 -12.42 -1.45
CA GLU A 606 -7.91 -11.39 -2.43
C GLU A 606 -6.49 -11.58 -2.97
N ALA A 607 -5.54 -11.86 -2.09
CA ALA A 607 -4.16 -12.11 -2.48
C ALA A 607 -3.99 -13.46 -3.22
N ALA A 608 -4.71 -14.51 -2.83
CA ALA A 608 -4.67 -15.81 -3.50
C ALA A 608 -5.27 -15.75 -4.91
N ASP A 609 -6.39 -15.07 -5.08
CA ASP A 609 -7.06 -14.90 -6.38
C ASP A 609 -6.21 -14.02 -7.31
N ALA A 610 -5.63 -12.93 -6.81
CA ALA A 610 -4.68 -12.11 -7.57
C ALA A 610 -3.45 -12.91 -8.02
N ALA A 611 -3.01 -13.87 -7.22
CA ALA A 611 -1.87 -14.74 -7.54
C ALA A 611 -2.20 -15.93 -8.44
N GLY A 612 -3.48 -16.23 -8.68
CA GLY A 612 -3.89 -17.47 -9.33
C GLY A 612 -3.66 -18.73 -8.48
N ALA A 613 -3.52 -18.60 -7.15
CA ALA A 613 -3.26 -19.69 -6.22
C ALA A 613 -4.55 -20.41 -5.79
N ARG A 614 -5.17 -21.15 -6.71
CA ARG A 614 -6.51 -21.77 -6.55
C ARG A 614 -6.67 -22.59 -5.26
N LEU A 615 -5.66 -23.37 -4.87
CA LEU A 615 -5.71 -24.18 -3.65
C LEU A 615 -5.77 -23.32 -2.38
N LEU A 616 -5.06 -22.18 -2.37
CA LEU A 616 -5.10 -21.23 -1.26
C LEU A 616 -6.42 -20.46 -1.22
N SER A 617 -6.97 -20.09 -2.39
CA SER A 617 -8.28 -19.45 -2.48
C SER A 617 -9.38 -20.34 -1.90
N ALA A 618 -9.36 -21.65 -2.19
CA ALA A 618 -10.31 -22.61 -1.63
C ALA A 618 -10.22 -22.70 -0.10
N SER A 619 -9.00 -22.73 0.43
CA SER A 619 -8.74 -22.77 1.88
C SER A 619 -9.20 -21.47 2.59
N ALA A 620 -9.02 -20.31 1.96
CA ALA A 620 -9.52 -19.03 2.45
C ALA A 620 -11.06 -18.96 2.40
N ARG A 621 -11.68 -19.41 1.30
CA ARG A 621 -13.14 -19.53 1.15
C ARG A 621 -13.75 -20.44 2.22
N SER A 622 -13.12 -21.58 2.52
CA SER A 622 -13.56 -22.47 3.60
C SER A 622 -13.58 -21.76 4.96
N ALA A 623 -12.52 -21.01 5.29
CA ALA A 623 -12.47 -20.24 6.54
C ALA A 623 -13.55 -19.15 6.61
N LEU A 624 -13.81 -18.44 5.50
CA LEU A 624 -14.89 -17.47 5.39
C LEU A 624 -16.27 -18.10 5.53
N SER A 625 -16.50 -19.25 4.88
CA SER A 625 -17.76 -19.97 4.96
C SER A 625 -18.05 -20.43 6.39
N VAL A 626 -17.06 -20.98 7.11
CA VAL A 626 -17.19 -21.35 8.52
C VAL A 626 -17.49 -20.13 9.39
N ALA A 627 -16.78 -19.01 9.19
CA ALA A 627 -17.00 -17.79 9.96
C ALA A 627 -18.41 -17.20 9.75
N ALA A 628 -18.85 -17.14 8.49
CA ALA A 628 -20.16 -16.66 8.10
C ALA A 628 -21.28 -17.57 8.65
N LEU A 629 -21.11 -18.90 8.54
CA LEU A 629 -22.05 -19.88 9.06
C LEU A 629 -22.27 -19.73 10.58
N ARG A 630 -21.18 -19.52 11.34
CA ARG A 630 -21.22 -19.32 12.80
C ARG A 630 -21.80 -17.95 13.19
N SER A 631 -21.54 -16.92 12.38
CA SER A 631 -22.08 -15.57 12.58
C SER A 631 -23.55 -15.44 12.19
N GLY A 632 -24.11 -16.43 11.47
CA GLY A 632 -25.50 -16.45 11.01
C GLY A 632 -25.72 -15.76 9.66
N ASP A 633 -24.65 -15.45 8.94
CA ASP A 633 -24.67 -14.93 7.58
C ASP A 633 -24.68 -16.11 6.60
N LEU A 634 -25.86 -16.73 6.44
CA LEU A 634 -25.99 -17.95 5.64
C LEU A 634 -25.76 -17.68 4.15
N GLU A 635 -26.11 -16.50 3.65
CA GLU A 635 -25.90 -16.11 2.25
C GLU A 635 -24.41 -16.09 1.91
N THR A 636 -23.60 -15.39 2.71
CA THR A 636 -22.14 -15.36 2.56
C THR A 636 -21.53 -16.75 2.76
N ALA A 637 -22.09 -17.57 3.67
CA ALA A 637 -21.62 -18.94 3.86
C ALA A 637 -21.84 -19.81 2.61
N ILE A 638 -23.00 -19.68 1.94
CA ILE A 638 -23.33 -20.39 0.69
C ILE A 638 -22.41 -19.95 -0.45
N GLU A 639 -22.20 -18.64 -0.60
CA GLU A 639 -21.34 -18.08 -1.65
C GLU A 639 -19.93 -18.69 -1.59
N HIS A 640 -19.30 -18.63 -0.41
CA HIS A 640 -17.95 -19.15 -0.24
C HIS A 640 -17.86 -20.68 -0.24
N ALA A 641 -18.92 -21.40 0.18
CA ALA A 641 -18.94 -22.86 0.10
C ALA A 641 -18.94 -23.37 -1.35
N ARG A 642 -19.64 -22.67 -2.27
CA ARG A 642 -19.69 -23.03 -3.70
C ARG A 642 -18.36 -22.72 -4.42
N GLY A 643 -17.77 -21.56 -4.18
CA GLY A 643 -16.51 -21.16 -4.84
C GLY A 643 -15.27 -21.99 -4.46
N ALA A 644 -15.38 -22.91 -3.50
CA ALA A 644 -14.32 -23.86 -3.17
C ALA A 644 -14.31 -25.10 -4.09
N GLU A 645 -15.36 -25.33 -4.89
CA GLU A 645 -15.50 -26.47 -5.81
C GLU A 645 -14.59 -26.36 -7.03
N ASP A 646 -14.26 -25.13 -7.43
CA ASP A 646 -13.45 -24.82 -8.62
C ASP A 646 -11.94 -25.09 -8.42
N ALA A 647 -11.53 -25.59 -7.25
CA ALA A 647 -10.13 -25.75 -6.85
C ALA A 647 -9.44 -27.01 -7.41
N GLY A 648 -10.20 -27.97 -7.95
CA GLY A 648 -9.68 -29.21 -8.54
C GLY A 648 -9.67 -30.42 -7.59
N GLY A 649 -8.73 -31.35 -7.81
CA GLY A 649 -8.63 -32.65 -7.12
C GLY A 649 -8.11 -32.57 -5.68
N PRO A 650 -7.96 -33.72 -4.99
CA PRO A 650 -7.49 -33.78 -3.61
C PRO A 650 -6.09 -33.15 -3.46
N ALA A 651 -5.93 -32.38 -2.38
CA ALA A 651 -4.69 -31.65 -2.07
C ALA A 651 -4.25 -31.91 -0.61
N PRO A 652 -2.96 -31.78 -0.28
CA PRO A 652 -2.46 -32.05 1.06
C PRO A 652 -2.61 -30.84 1.99
N PRO A 653 -2.65 -31.00 3.32
CA PRO A 653 -2.62 -29.84 4.22
C PRO A 653 -1.39 -28.93 3.96
N PRO A 654 -1.53 -27.60 3.98
CA PRO A 654 -2.69 -26.81 4.41
C PRO A 654 -3.77 -26.59 3.31
N PHE A 655 -3.57 -27.16 2.12
CA PHE A 655 -4.45 -27.08 0.95
C PHE A 655 -5.61 -28.09 0.96
N ASP A 656 -5.69 -28.93 2.00
CA ASP A 656 -6.70 -29.98 2.13
C ASP A 656 -8.13 -29.44 1.97
N LEU A 657 -8.84 -30.00 0.98
CA LEU A 657 -10.22 -29.63 0.64
C LEU A 657 -11.24 -30.31 1.55
N THR A 658 -10.85 -31.24 2.43
CA THR A 658 -11.76 -31.93 3.35
C THR A 658 -12.57 -30.94 4.21
N ARG A 659 -11.97 -29.83 4.64
CA ARG A 659 -12.68 -28.77 5.37
C ARG A 659 -13.72 -28.07 4.51
N SER A 660 -13.44 -27.88 3.21
CA SER A 660 -14.38 -27.32 2.24
C SER A 660 -15.57 -28.25 2.04
N GLU A 661 -15.34 -29.57 1.99
CA GLU A 661 -16.43 -30.56 1.91
C GLU A 661 -17.29 -30.56 3.17
N LEU A 662 -16.67 -30.53 4.35
CA LEU A 662 -17.37 -30.51 5.64
C LEU A 662 -18.23 -29.24 5.79
N VAL A 663 -17.67 -28.05 5.52
CA VAL A 663 -18.43 -26.80 5.63
C VAL A 663 -19.56 -26.72 4.61
N ARG A 664 -19.36 -27.26 3.40
CA ARG A 664 -20.44 -27.37 2.40
C ARG A 664 -21.56 -28.26 2.92
N ALA A 665 -21.25 -29.42 3.51
CA ALA A 665 -22.27 -30.29 4.09
C ALA A 665 -23.01 -29.61 5.26
N GLN A 666 -22.31 -28.82 6.09
CA GLN A 666 -22.94 -28.01 7.15
C GLN A 666 -23.84 -26.89 6.60
N VAL A 667 -23.46 -26.26 5.49
CA VAL A 667 -24.30 -25.29 4.77
C VAL A 667 -25.53 -25.98 4.17
N THR A 668 -25.37 -27.15 3.54
CA THR A 668 -26.48 -27.95 3.01
C THR A 668 -27.44 -28.37 4.12
N GLU A 669 -26.95 -28.84 5.27
CA GLU A 669 -27.80 -29.16 6.41
C GLU A 669 -28.59 -27.95 6.89
N ALA A 670 -27.95 -26.77 6.91
CA ALA A 670 -28.58 -25.51 7.31
C ALA A 670 -29.70 -25.06 6.35
N CYS A 671 -29.58 -25.38 5.05
CA CYS A 671 -30.53 -24.95 4.01
C CYS A 671 -31.63 -25.99 3.77
N ASP A 672 -31.22 -27.25 3.56
CA ASP A 672 -32.05 -28.32 3.00
C ASP A 672 -32.28 -29.46 4.00
N GLY A 673 -31.66 -29.39 5.18
CA GLY A 673 -31.84 -30.34 6.27
C GLY A 673 -30.89 -31.54 6.23
N PRO A 674 -30.96 -32.42 7.25
CA PRO A 674 -29.96 -33.44 7.51
C PRO A 674 -29.88 -34.52 6.42
N ARG A 675 -31.01 -34.91 5.81
CA ARG A 675 -31.00 -35.92 4.74
C ARG A 675 -30.26 -35.43 3.48
N ALA A 676 -30.42 -34.16 3.12
CA ALA A 676 -29.71 -33.57 1.99
C ALA A 676 -28.21 -33.51 2.25
N ALA A 677 -27.81 -33.18 3.48
CA ALA A 677 -26.39 -33.20 3.88
C ALA A 677 -25.80 -34.61 3.82
N MET A 678 -26.49 -35.62 4.37
CA MET A 678 -26.03 -37.02 4.35
C MET A 678 -25.86 -37.58 2.93
N ALA A 679 -26.75 -37.22 2.00
CA ALA A 679 -26.63 -37.65 0.59
C ALA A 679 -25.31 -37.18 -0.07
N GLY A 680 -24.76 -36.05 0.36
CA GLY A 680 -23.49 -35.51 -0.14
C GLY A 680 -22.24 -36.02 0.59
N LEU A 681 -22.38 -36.77 1.69
CA LEU A 681 -21.30 -37.17 2.58
C LEU A 681 -20.81 -38.61 2.38
N GLY A 682 -21.41 -39.39 1.46
CA GLY A 682 -21.12 -40.82 1.30
C GLY A 682 -19.63 -41.14 1.16
N ARG A 683 -18.92 -40.43 0.26
CA ARG A 683 -17.47 -40.62 0.06
C ARG A 683 -16.67 -40.34 1.34
N LEU A 684 -16.91 -39.19 1.97
CA LEU A 684 -16.24 -38.80 3.20
C LEU A 684 -16.42 -39.85 4.30
N LEU A 685 -17.65 -40.38 4.45
CA LEU A 685 -17.98 -41.38 5.46
C LEU A 685 -17.37 -42.76 5.18
N ASP A 686 -17.24 -43.15 3.92
CA ASP A 686 -16.59 -44.41 3.54
C ASP A 686 -15.07 -44.34 3.77
N ASP A 687 -14.47 -43.17 3.57
CA ASP A 687 -13.04 -42.95 3.77
C ASP A 687 -12.64 -42.86 5.26
N LEU A 688 -13.57 -42.60 6.19
CA LEU A 688 -13.28 -42.41 7.63
C LEU A 688 -12.55 -43.58 8.30
N ALA A 689 -12.66 -44.79 7.77
CA ALA A 689 -11.98 -45.96 8.32
C ALA A 689 -10.46 -45.94 8.07
N GLU A 690 -10.03 -45.27 7.00
CA GLU A 690 -8.65 -45.21 6.53
C GLU A 690 -8.05 -43.79 6.66
N HIS A 691 -8.90 -42.76 6.57
CA HIS A 691 -8.54 -41.35 6.55
C HIS A 691 -9.33 -40.54 7.59
N SER A 692 -8.63 -39.94 8.55
CA SER A 692 -9.25 -39.25 9.70
C SER A 692 -9.40 -37.73 9.52
N ARG A 693 -9.00 -37.15 8.36
CA ARG A 693 -8.92 -35.68 8.15
C ARG A 693 -10.21 -34.94 8.50
N ALA A 694 -11.35 -35.50 8.12
CA ALA A 694 -12.65 -34.89 8.36
C ALA A 694 -12.92 -34.71 9.87
N LEU A 695 -12.46 -35.65 10.70
CA LEU A 695 -12.62 -35.59 12.15
C LEU A 695 -11.57 -34.70 12.84
N ILE A 696 -10.43 -34.48 12.20
CA ILE A 696 -9.32 -33.68 12.74
C ILE A 696 -9.52 -32.19 12.47
N CYS A 697 -10.04 -31.82 11.30
CA CYS A 697 -10.07 -30.42 10.85
C CYS A 697 -11.05 -29.52 11.64
N ASP A 698 -12.05 -30.11 12.30
CA ASP A 698 -12.96 -29.43 13.23
C ASP A 698 -13.24 -30.36 14.42
N PRO A 699 -12.99 -29.94 15.68
CA PRO A 699 -13.20 -30.77 16.88
C PRO A 699 -14.66 -31.18 17.09
N THR A 700 -15.61 -30.58 16.38
CA THR A 700 -17.02 -30.93 16.43
C THR A 700 -17.49 -31.78 15.27
N ALA A 701 -16.64 -32.07 14.28
CA ALA A 701 -17.01 -32.82 13.09
C ALA A 701 -17.65 -34.16 13.44
N ALA A 702 -17.07 -34.92 14.38
CA ALA A 702 -17.61 -36.22 14.80
C ALA A 702 -19.03 -36.08 15.38
N ALA A 703 -19.22 -35.17 16.34
CA ALA A 703 -20.52 -34.93 16.96
C ALA A 703 -21.55 -34.40 15.96
N TRP A 704 -21.15 -33.50 15.07
CA TRP A 704 -22.01 -32.95 14.02
C TRP A 704 -22.44 -34.06 13.04
N LEU A 705 -21.51 -34.87 12.54
CA LEU A 705 -21.81 -35.99 11.63
C LEU A 705 -22.77 -37.00 12.29
N VAL A 706 -22.55 -37.37 13.55
CA VAL A 706 -23.46 -38.26 14.30
C VAL A 706 -24.84 -37.62 14.44
N ARG A 707 -24.91 -36.35 14.83
CA ARG A 707 -26.19 -35.62 14.99
C ARG A 707 -26.96 -35.58 13.68
N THR A 708 -26.28 -35.28 12.58
CA THR A 708 -26.88 -35.21 11.23
C THR A 708 -27.37 -36.58 10.77
N ALA A 709 -26.57 -37.64 10.96
CA ALA A 709 -26.94 -39.01 10.61
C ALA A 709 -28.16 -39.51 11.43
N VAL A 710 -28.16 -39.28 12.75
CA VAL A 710 -29.31 -39.62 13.62
C VAL A 710 -30.56 -38.85 13.20
N ALA A 711 -30.44 -37.55 12.88
CA ALA A 711 -31.57 -36.75 12.40
C ALA A 711 -32.08 -37.15 11.01
N ALA A 712 -31.21 -37.70 10.15
CA ALA A 712 -31.59 -38.29 8.87
C ALA A 712 -32.28 -39.66 9.00
N GLY A 713 -32.08 -40.34 10.13
CA GLY A 713 -32.58 -41.68 10.40
C GLY A 713 -31.61 -42.79 9.98
N GLU A 714 -30.31 -42.48 9.88
CA GLU A 714 -29.28 -43.38 9.36
C GLU A 714 -28.30 -43.81 10.47
N ALA A 715 -28.56 -44.96 11.11
CA ALA A 715 -27.75 -45.46 12.22
C ALA A 715 -26.34 -45.91 11.79
N GLY A 716 -26.21 -46.56 10.62
CA GLY A 716 -24.94 -47.09 10.12
C GLY A 716 -23.84 -46.02 9.97
N PRO A 717 -24.11 -44.88 9.29
CA PRO A 717 -23.18 -43.75 9.25
C PRO A 717 -22.80 -43.20 10.63
N ALA A 718 -23.73 -43.11 11.56
CA ALA A 718 -23.44 -42.62 12.92
C ALA A 718 -22.49 -43.57 13.67
N GLU A 719 -22.70 -44.89 13.55
CA GLU A 719 -21.81 -45.91 14.12
C GLU A 719 -20.41 -45.87 13.50
N LYS A 720 -20.31 -45.69 12.17
CA LYS A 720 -19.02 -45.52 11.47
C LYS A 720 -18.24 -44.33 12.02
N VAL A 721 -18.90 -43.19 12.21
CA VAL A 721 -18.27 -41.96 12.74
C VAL A 721 -17.77 -42.16 14.17
N VAL A 722 -18.57 -42.77 15.05
CA VAL A 722 -18.14 -43.05 16.43
C VAL A 722 -16.96 -44.00 16.46
N ALA A 723 -16.99 -45.08 15.66
CA ALA A 723 -15.87 -46.02 15.58
C ALA A 723 -14.57 -45.35 15.08
N ALA A 724 -14.67 -44.46 14.10
CA ALA A 724 -13.54 -43.68 13.60
C ALA A 724 -13.00 -42.69 14.64
N ALA A 725 -13.89 -41.97 15.34
CA ALA A 725 -13.50 -41.03 16.40
C ALA A 725 -12.84 -41.75 17.59
N ASP A 726 -13.36 -42.92 17.98
CA ASP A 726 -12.79 -43.74 19.06
C ASP A 726 -11.40 -44.28 18.68
N ARG A 727 -11.24 -44.74 17.44
CA ARG A 727 -9.93 -45.14 16.92
C ARG A 727 -8.94 -43.97 16.95
N LEU A 728 -9.35 -42.81 16.45
CA LEU A 728 -8.51 -41.61 16.41
C LEU A 728 -8.09 -41.16 17.82
N ALA A 729 -9.01 -41.15 18.79
CA ALA A 729 -8.68 -40.86 20.18
C ALA A 729 -7.76 -41.92 20.80
N GLY A 730 -7.99 -43.20 20.51
CA GLY A 730 -7.17 -44.30 21.02
C GLY A 730 -5.72 -44.30 20.49
N LEU A 731 -5.52 -43.87 19.26
CA LEU A 731 -4.19 -43.71 18.65
C LEU A 731 -3.42 -42.50 19.22
N ASN A 732 -4.11 -41.54 19.85
CA ASN A 732 -3.53 -40.28 20.29
C ASN A 732 -3.89 -39.92 21.76
N PRO A 733 -3.47 -40.73 22.74
CA PRO A 733 -3.80 -40.51 24.15
C PRO A 733 -3.28 -39.18 24.71
N GLY A 734 -2.26 -38.58 24.09
CA GLY A 734 -1.69 -37.28 24.47
C GLY A 734 -2.50 -36.06 24.00
N LEU A 735 -3.61 -36.25 23.27
CA LEU A 735 -4.43 -35.18 22.71
C LEU A 735 -5.86 -35.18 23.29
N PRO A 736 -6.11 -34.47 24.42
CA PRO A 736 -7.41 -34.49 25.11
C PRO A 736 -8.60 -34.04 24.26
N SER A 737 -8.38 -33.14 23.28
CA SER A 737 -9.44 -32.66 22.39
C SER A 737 -10.09 -33.78 21.56
N LEU A 738 -9.33 -34.83 21.22
CA LEU A 738 -9.84 -35.96 20.45
C LEU A 738 -10.66 -36.90 21.33
N ALA A 739 -10.23 -37.13 22.57
CA ALA A 739 -10.99 -37.89 23.55
C ALA A 739 -12.34 -37.21 23.86
N ALA A 740 -12.35 -35.89 24.01
CA ALA A 740 -13.58 -35.11 24.17
C ALA A 740 -14.51 -35.24 22.95
N ALA A 741 -13.98 -35.12 21.73
CA ALA A 741 -14.76 -35.27 20.49
C ALA A 741 -15.37 -36.68 20.33
N ALA A 742 -14.60 -37.72 20.65
CA ALA A 742 -15.07 -39.10 20.62
C ALA A 742 -16.14 -39.36 21.69
N GLY A 743 -15.94 -38.85 22.92
CA GLY A 743 -16.93 -38.91 23.99
C GLY A 743 -18.23 -38.17 23.63
N HIS A 744 -18.14 -37.03 22.96
CA HIS A 744 -19.29 -36.28 22.46
C HIS A 744 -20.09 -37.11 21.44
N ALA A 745 -19.41 -37.63 20.41
CA ALA A 745 -20.03 -38.46 19.38
C ALA A 745 -20.71 -39.71 19.96
N ARG A 746 -20.04 -40.40 20.90
CA ARG A 746 -20.57 -41.57 21.59
C ARG A 746 -21.79 -41.25 22.46
N GLY A 747 -21.71 -40.15 23.21
CA GLY A 747 -22.82 -39.67 24.03
C GLY A 747 -24.07 -39.34 23.21
N LEU A 748 -23.90 -38.82 22.00
CA LEU A 748 -24.99 -38.58 21.05
C LEU A 748 -25.60 -39.87 20.50
N LEU A 749 -24.77 -40.81 20.05
CA LEU A 749 -25.23 -42.06 19.45
C LEU A 749 -26.00 -42.94 20.45
N HIS A 750 -25.49 -43.07 21.68
CA HIS A 750 -26.06 -43.94 22.71
C HIS A 750 -27.02 -43.21 23.67
N GLY A 751 -27.14 -41.89 23.57
CA GLY A 751 -28.01 -41.10 24.43
C GLY A 751 -27.57 -41.08 25.90
N GLU A 752 -26.25 -40.96 26.13
CA GLU A 752 -25.61 -41.00 27.45
C GLU A 752 -25.24 -39.58 27.95
N PRO A 753 -25.96 -39.02 28.94
CA PRO A 753 -25.75 -37.64 29.40
C PRO A 753 -24.38 -37.41 30.06
N ASP A 754 -23.81 -38.42 30.72
CA ASP A 754 -22.53 -38.27 31.42
C ASP A 754 -21.37 -38.13 30.44
N LEU A 755 -21.42 -38.84 29.30
CA LEU A 755 -20.43 -38.67 28.23
C LEU A 755 -20.48 -37.26 27.63
N LEU A 756 -21.68 -36.71 27.39
CA LEU A 756 -21.84 -35.34 26.89
C LEU A 756 -21.37 -34.29 27.91
N ARG A 757 -21.61 -34.51 29.20
CA ARG A 757 -21.12 -33.63 30.27
C ARG A 757 -19.60 -33.63 30.34
N ASN A 758 -18.97 -34.79 30.28
CA ASN A 758 -17.51 -34.91 30.30
C ASN A 758 -16.90 -34.27 29.06
N ALA A 759 -17.46 -34.54 27.87
CA ALA A 759 -17.02 -33.90 26.63
C ALA A 759 -17.12 -32.36 26.70
N ALA A 760 -18.20 -31.82 27.26
CA ALA A 760 -18.37 -30.38 27.44
C ALA A 760 -17.31 -29.77 28.38
N ALA A 761 -16.88 -30.51 29.41
CA ALA A 761 -15.83 -30.07 30.34
C ALA A 761 -14.41 -30.17 29.73
N ASP A 762 -14.17 -31.18 28.90
CA ASP A 762 -12.85 -31.51 28.38
C ASP A 762 -12.51 -30.79 27.05
N HIS A 763 -13.51 -30.24 26.34
CA HIS A 763 -13.26 -29.46 25.13
C HIS A 763 -12.55 -28.13 25.42
N ALA A 764 -11.33 -27.98 24.86
CA ALA A 764 -10.59 -26.72 24.87
C ALA A 764 -11.20 -25.65 23.93
N ASP A 765 -11.90 -26.09 22.87
CA ASP A 765 -12.60 -25.20 21.92
C ASP A 765 -13.95 -24.77 22.50
N ARG A 766 -14.17 -23.46 22.62
CA ARG A 766 -15.40 -22.89 23.24
C ARG A 766 -16.65 -23.23 22.45
N TRP A 767 -16.56 -23.31 21.12
CA TRP A 767 -17.70 -23.68 20.29
C TRP A 767 -18.03 -25.16 20.46
N ALA A 768 -17.01 -26.03 20.53
CA ALA A 768 -17.19 -27.46 20.80
C ALA A 768 -17.79 -27.72 22.18
N CYS A 769 -17.29 -27.04 23.21
CA CYS A 769 -17.86 -27.04 24.56
C CYS A 769 -19.36 -26.64 24.54
N ALA A 770 -19.70 -25.54 23.84
CA ALA A 770 -21.09 -25.10 23.70
C ALA A 770 -21.98 -26.14 22.99
N SER A 771 -21.45 -26.78 21.94
CA SER A 771 -22.14 -27.83 21.19
C SER A 771 -22.46 -29.05 22.06
N ALA A 772 -21.52 -29.49 22.90
CA ALA A 772 -21.74 -30.57 23.85
C ALA A 772 -22.79 -30.22 24.92
N TYR A 773 -22.77 -28.99 25.46
CA TYR A 773 -23.82 -28.52 26.37
C TYR A 773 -25.19 -28.40 25.70
N GLU A 774 -25.27 -27.97 24.43
CA GLU A 774 -26.51 -27.94 23.66
C GLU A 774 -27.11 -29.35 23.53
N ASP A 775 -26.28 -30.33 23.18
CA ASP A 775 -26.72 -31.71 23.02
C ASP A 775 -27.14 -32.35 24.35
N LEU A 776 -26.39 -32.09 25.43
CA LEU A 776 -26.74 -32.53 26.77
C LEU A 776 -28.10 -31.97 27.21
N GLY A 777 -28.31 -30.66 27.01
CA GLY A 777 -29.59 -30.01 27.32
C GLY A 777 -30.74 -30.58 26.50
N THR A 778 -30.50 -30.87 25.22
CA THR A 778 -31.49 -31.46 24.30
C THR A 778 -31.87 -32.89 24.73
N LEU A 779 -30.88 -33.72 25.05
CA LEU A 779 -31.07 -35.09 25.50
C LEU A 779 -31.85 -35.16 26.83
N LEU A 780 -31.52 -34.31 27.80
CA LEU A 780 -32.22 -34.26 29.08
C LEU A 780 -33.62 -33.65 28.97
N GLY A 781 -33.83 -32.70 28.05
CA GLY A 781 -35.13 -32.06 27.82
C GLY A 781 -36.22 -33.01 27.32
N GLY A 782 -35.83 -34.17 26.77
CA GLY A 782 -36.76 -35.24 26.40
C GLY A 782 -37.15 -36.19 27.54
N ARG A 783 -36.60 -36.02 28.75
CA ARG A 783 -36.88 -36.88 29.93
C ARG A 783 -37.79 -36.14 30.92
N ASP A 784 -38.79 -36.85 31.47
CA ASP A 784 -39.73 -36.28 32.44
C ASP A 784 -39.00 -35.79 33.71
N GLY A 785 -39.29 -34.55 34.13
CA GLY A 785 -38.79 -33.96 35.39
C GLY A 785 -37.47 -33.20 35.33
N ALA A 786 -36.77 -33.16 34.18
CA ALA A 786 -35.41 -32.57 34.08
C ALA A 786 -35.35 -31.06 33.73
N ARG A 787 -36.48 -30.34 33.70
CA ARG A 787 -36.59 -28.96 33.18
C ARG A 787 -35.53 -27.99 33.72
N ARG A 788 -35.25 -28.02 35.03
CA ARG A 788 -34.26 -27.13 35.67
C ARG A 788 -32.84 -27.41 35.17
N GLN A 789 -32.48 -28.68 35.01
CA GLN A 789 -31.17 -29.09 34.49
C GLN A 789 -31.05 -28.74 33.00
N THR A 790 -32.10 -28.94 32.19
CA THR A 790 -32.10 -28.52 30.78
C THR A 790 -31.86 -27.03 30.62
N ILE A 791 -32.51 -26.19 31.45
CA ILE A 791 -32.30 -24.73 31.43
C ILE A 791 -30.84 -24.40 31.79
N GLN A 792 -30.29 -25.02 32.82
CA GLN A 792 -28.90 -24.82 33.23
C GLN A 792 -27.94 -25.12 32.08
N TRP A 793 -28.05 -26.28 31.41
CA TRP A 793 -27.15 -26.63 30.32
C TRP A 793 -27.33 -25.77 29.07
N PHE A 794 -28.55 -25.30 28.79
CA PHE A 794 -28.75 -24.30 27.74
C PHE A 794 -28.17 -22.92 28.10
N ASP A 795 -28.13 -22.54 29.37
CA ASP A 795 -27.45 -21.31 29.79
C ASP A 795 -25.93 -21.45 29.64
N GLU A 796 -25.34 -22.60 29.97
CA GLU A 796 -23.92 -22.89 29.72
C GLU A 796 -23.59 -22.88 28.21
N ALA A 797 -24.41 -23.55 27.39
CA ALA A 797 -24.28 -23.52 25.94
C ALA A 797 -24.36 -22.08 25.39
N LEU A 798 -25.31 -21.27 25.89
CA LEU A 798 -25.46 -19.88 25.48
C LEU A 798 -24.24 -19.04 25.86
N SER A 799 -23.68 -19.23 27.06
CA SER A 799 -22.47 -18.55 27.52
C SER A 799 -21.28 -18.89 26.62
N CYS A 800 -21.05 -20.18 26.35
CA CYS A 800 -19.94 -20.62 25.51
C CYS A 800 -20.11 -20.19 24.04
N TYR A 801 -21.31 -20.26 23.46
CA TYR A 801 -21.55 -19.76 22.10
C TYR A 801 -21.32 -18.25 21.99
N ALA A 802 -21.76 -17.46 22.99
CA ALA A 802 -21.47 -16.04 23.03
C ALA A 802 -19.95 -15.76 23.15
N ALA A 803 -19.24 -16.51 23.98
CA ALA A 803 -17.79 -16.39 24.13
C ALA A 803 -16.99 -16.89 22.91
N ALA A 804 -17.63 -17.67 22.04
CA ALA A 804 -17.10 -18.14 20.75
C ALA A 804 -17.50 -17.24 19.56
N GLY A 805 -18.27 -16.17 19.78
CA GLY A 805 -18.75 -15.30 18.70
C GLY A 805 -19.80 -15.96 17.79
N ALA A 806 -20.42 -17.06 18.22
CA ALA A 806 -21.35 -17.85 17.43
C ALA A 806 -22.79 -17.35 17.57
N GLU A 807 -23.08 -16.19 16.98
CA GLU A 807 -24.37 -15.50 17.15
C GLU A 807 -25.57 -16.33 16.66
N ARG A 808 -25.39 -17.13 15.60
CA ARG A 808 -26.42 -18.02 15.06
C ARG A 808 -26.83 -19.07 16.10
N ASP A 809 -25.85 -19.75 16.67
CA ASP A 809 -26.06 -20.82 17.64
C ASP A 809 -26.63 -20.25 18.95
N ALA A 810 -26.11 -19.12 19.42
CA ALA A 810 -26.65 -18.39 20.56
C ALA A 810 -28.11 -17.95 20.33
N ALA A 811 -28.49 -17.55 19.11
CA ALA A 811 -29.88 -17.23 18.76
C ALA A 811 -30.77 -18.48 18.80
N ARG A 812 -30.27 -19.63 18.31
CA ARG A 812 -30.96 -20.93 18.37
C ARG A 812 -31.26 -21.33 19.81
N ILE A 813 -30.27 -21.27 20.71
CA ILE A 813 -30.44 -21.60 22.14
C ILE A 813 -31.43 -20.65 22.83
N ARG A 814 -31.33 -19.33 22.60
CA ARG A 814 -32.34 -18.38 23.12
C ARG A 814 -33.75 -18.69 22.62
N GLY A 815 -33.90 -19.18 21.39
CA GLY A 815 -35.18 -19.68 20.86
C GLY A 815 -35.72 -20.88 21.64
N ARG A 816 -34.86 -21.83 22.02
CA ARG A 816 -35.22 -23.00 22.84
C ARG A 816 -35.61 -22.59 24.26
N LEU A 817 -34.81 -21.77 24.93
CA LEU A 817 -35.11 -21.24 26.27
C LEU A 817 -36.44 -20.46 26.31
N ARG A 818 -36.71 -19.62 25.29
CA ARG A 818 -37.98 -18.89 25.18
C ARG A 818 -39.20 -19.82 25.09
N ARG A 819 -39.10 -20.93 24.35
CA ARG A 819 -40.17 -21.94 24.27
C ARG A 819 -40.42 -22.62 25.61
N MET A 820 -39.43 -22.66 26.50
CA MET A 820 -39.55 -23.17 27.86
C MET A 820 -40.00 -22.10 28.87
N GLY A 821 -40.37 -20.89 28.43
CA GLY A 821 -40.79 -19.78 29.30
C GLY A 821 -39.63 -18.96 29.89
N GLU A 822 -38.38 -19.31 29.60
CA GLU A 822 -37.19 -18.61 30.08
C GLU A 822 -36.77 -17.52 29.09
N ARG A 823 -36.99 -16.25 29.46
CA ARG A 823 -36.53 -15.12 28.65
C ARG A 823 -35.14 -14.70 29.10
N ARG A 824 -34.11 -15.15 28.38
CA ARG A 824 -32.76 -14.56 28.49
C ARG A 824 -32.70 -13.30 27.62
N ARG A 825 -32.38 -12.17 28.24
CA ARG A 825 -32.11 -10.94 27.49
C ARG A 825 -30.86 -11.17 26.65
N HIS A 826 -30.89 -10.70 25.41
CA HIS A 826 -29.69 -10.57 24.62
C HIS A 826 -28.77 -9.54 25.30
N TRP A 827 -27.47 -9.82 25.37
CA TRP A 827 -26.35 -8.95 25.78
C TRP A 827 -25.87 -9.02 27.24
N ASN A 828 -24.72 -9.68 27.44
CA ASN A 828 -23.66 -9.12 28.28
C ASN A 828 -22.97 -8.03 27.44
N HIS A 829 -23.18 -6.77 27.82
CA HIS A 829 -22.30 -5.69 27.40
C HIS A 829 -20.90 -5.98 27.94
N ARG A 830 -19.93 -6.27 27.07
CA ARG A 830 -18.65 -5.61 27.22
C ARG A 830 -18.90 -4.14 26.84
N ASP A 831 -18.85 -3.27 27.85
CA ASP A 831 -18.76 -1.81 27.79
C ASP A 831 -19.03 -1.17 26.41
N ARG A 832 -20.30 -1.12 25.98
CA ARG A 832 -20.69 -0.19 24.91
C ARG A 832 -21.39 0.99 25.58
N PRO A 833 -21.00 2.23 25.26
CA PRO A 833 -21.63 3.41 25.81
C PRO A 833 -23.13 3.44 25.45
N ALA A 834 -23.95 4.07 26.29
CA ALA A 834 -25.40 4.16 26.09
C ALA A 834 -25.77 5.02 24.86
N THR A 835 -24.84 5.87 24.42
CA THR A 835 -25.00 6.84 23.33
C THR A 835 -23.75 6.88 22.44
N GLY A 836 -23.88 7.46 21.26
CA GLY A 836 -22.80 7.61 20.29
C GLY A 836 -22.61 6.39 19.38
N TRP A 837 -21.73 6.51 18.40
CA TRP A 837 -21.58 5.51 17.32
C TRP A 837 -21.20 4.11 17.80
N ALA A 838 -20.42 4.02 18.87
CA ALA A 838 -20.04 2.76 19.50
C ALA A 838 -21.21 2.02 20.19
N SER A 839 -22.37 2.69 20.34
CA SER A 839 -23.60 2.09 20.92
C SER A 839 -24.48 1.37 19.89
N LEU A 840 -24.22 1.54 18.59
CA LEU A 840 -25.01 0.93 17.52
C LEU A 840 -24.67 -0.55 17.34
N THR A 841 -25.68 -1.38 17.09
CA THR A 841 -25.52 -2.78 16.69
C THR A 841 -25.07 -2.90 15.23
N GLY A 842 -24.54 -4.06 14.81
CA GLY A 842 -24.12 -4.26 13.42
C GLY A 842 -25.25 -4.07 12.39
N THR A 843 -26.49 -4.41 12.74
CA THR A 843 -27.68 -4.14 11.92
C THR A 843 -28.01 -2.64 11.89
N GLU A 844 -27.92 -1.95 13.03
CA GLU A 844 -28.15 -0.50 13.12
C GLU A 844 -27.09 0.31 12.33
N GLN A 845 -25.84 -0.15 12.33
CA GLN A 845 -24.75 0.43 11.52
C GLN A 845 -24.99 0.23 10.03
N ARG A 846 -25.35 -1.00 9.60
CA ARG A 846 -25.71 -1.29 8.20
C ARG A 846 -26.88 -0.43 7.73
N ILE A 847 -27.96 -0.35 8.52
CA ILE A 847 -29.11 0.51 8.21
C ILE A 847 -28.70 1.98 8.11
N SER A 848 -27.82 2.47 8.99
CA SER A 848 -27.31 3.84 8.94
C SER A 848 -26.50 4.12 7.66
N GLY A 849 -25.66 3.17 7.23
CA GLY A 849 -24.92 3.26 5.96
C GLY A 849 -25.84 3.31 4.74
N LEU A 850 -26.86 2.46 4.68
CA LEU A 850 -27.84 2.47 3.58
C LEU A 850 -28.71 3.74 3.58
N VAL A 851 -28.96 4.34 4.75
CA VAL A 851 -29.61 5.65 4.85
C VAL A 851 -28.74 6.75 4.23
N ALA A 852 -27.42 6.70 4.42
CA ALA A 852 -26.49 7.67 3.85
C ALA A 852 -26.42 7.59 2.32
N GLN A 853 -26.69 6.42 1.75
CA GLN A 853 -26.83 6.20 0.31
C GLN A 853 -28.19 6.67 -0.26
N GLY A 854 -29.05 7.29 0.55
CA GLY A 854 -30.35 7.82 0.10
C GLY A 854 -31.44 6.77 -0.13
N LEU A 855 -31.22 5.51 0.27
CA LEU A 855 -32.21 4.45 0.11
C LEU A 855 -33.45 4.72 0.98
N THR A 856 -34.62 4.19 0.59
CA THR A 856 -35.88 4.29 1.38
C THR A 856 -36.01 3.10 2.34
N ASN A 857 -36.88 3.18 3.35
CA ASN A 857 -37.11 2.04 4.26
C ASN A 857 -37.55 0.78 3.53
N GLN A 858 -38.28 0.91 2.41
CA GLN A 858 -38.69 -0.23 1.59
C GLN A 858 -37.49 -0.84 0.86
N LYS A 859 -36.64 -0.03 0.20
CA LYS A 859 -35.43 -0.55 -0.46
C LYS A 859 -34.41 -1.13 0.52
N ILE A 860 -34.27 -0.53 1.71
CA ILE A 860 -33.44 -1.09 2.80
C ILE A 860 -34.02 -2.40 3.30
N ALA A 861 -35.34 -2.48 3.44
CA ALA A 861 -36.03 -3.70 3.82
C ALA A 861 -35.78 -4.82 2.80
N ASP A 862 -35.87 -4.50 1.51
CA ASP A 862 -35.64 -5.43 0.42
C ASP A 862 -34.17 -5.88 0.38
N GLN A 863 -33.20 -4.97 0.58
CA GLN A 863 -31.76 -5.29 0.62
C GLN A 863 -31.31 -6.07 1.86
N LEU A 864 -31.96 -5.83 3.00
CA LEU A 864 -31.64 -6.51 4.26
C LEU A 864 -32.58 -7.69 4.54
N PHE A 865 -33.48 -8.01 3.61
CA PHE A 865 -34.51 -9.05 3.72
C PHE A 865 -35.31 -9.01 5.04
N ILE A 866 -35.66 -7.79 5.50
CA ILE A 866 -36.47 -7.55 6.69
C ILE A 866 -37.68 -6.68 6.35
N SER A 867 -38.71 -6.65 7.19
CA SER A 867 -39.87 -5.78 6.93
C SER A 867 -39.50 -4.29 7.01
N ALA A 868 -40.15 -3.44 6.22
CA ALA A 868 -40.01 -1.98 6.32
C ALA A 868 -40.33 -1.46 7.73
N HIS A 869 -41.20 -2.16 8.47
CA HIS A 869 -41.50 -1.87 9.87
C HIS A 869 -40.31 -2.18 10.80
N THR A 870 -39.55 -3.24 10.52
CA THR A 870 -38.30 -3.58 11.23
C THR A 870 -37.22 -2.52 10.99
N VAL A 871 -37.08 -2.04 9.75
CA VAL A 871 -36.18 -0.91 9.42
C VAL A 871 -36.58 0.34 10.20
N ALA A 872 -37.87 0.69 10.22
CA ALA A 872 -38.38 1.83 10.98
C ALA A 872 -38.17 1.67 12.50
N PHE A 873 -38.22 0.44 13.02
CA PHE A 873 -37.90 0.16 14.42
C PHE A 873 -36.41 0.41 14.72
N HIS A 874 -35.50 -0.11 13.89
CA HIS A 874 -34.07 0.12 14.08
C HIS A 874 -33.69 1.59 13.92
N LEU A 875 -34.27 2.31 12.96
CA LEU A 875 -34.03 3.75 12.80
C LEU A 875 -34.42 4.55 14.03
N ARG A 876 -35.53 4.22 14.70
CA ARG A 876 -35.89 4.84 15.98
C ARG A 876 -34.85 4.60 17.07
N GLN A 877 -34.24 3.42 17.10
CA GLN A 877 -33.15 3.12 18.04
C GLN A 877 -31.87 3.88 17.67
N VAL A 878 -31.52 3.96 16.39
CA VAL A 878 -30.38 4.75 15.91
C VAL A 878 -30.55 6.23 16.25
N PHE A 879 -31.73 6.80 16.00
CA PHE A 879 -32.04 8.20 16.32
C PHE A 879 -31.86 8.49 17.81
N ARG A 880 -32.37 7.61 18.66
CA ARG A 880 -32.21 7.71 20.11
C ARG A 880 -30.75 7.57 20.56
N LYS A 881 -30.01 6.64 19.97
CA LYS A 881 -28.62 6.32 20.37
C LYS A 881 -27.62 7.38 19.91
N LEU A 882 -27.83 7.97 18.74
CA LEU A 882 -26.96 9.01 18.18
C LEU A 882 -27.43 10.43 18.50
N ASP A 883 -28.59 10.59 19.14
CA ASP A 883 -29.24 11.89 19.34
C ASP A 883 -29.35 12.68 18.02
N VAL A 884 -29.96 12.05 17.01
CA VAL A 884 -30.29 12.67 15.71
C VAL A 884 -31.80 12.72 15.51
N ARG A 885 -32.29 13.82 14.95
CA ARG A 885 -33.72 14.14 14.87
C ARG A 885 -34.34 13.79 13.52
N SER A 886 -33.52 13.50 12.52
CA SER A 886 -34.00 13.21 11.16
C SER A 886 -33.11 12.22 10.43
N ARG A 887 -33.70 11.60 9.39
CA ARG A 887 -32.99 10.73 8.45
C ARG A 887 -31.85 11.46 7.73
N VAL A 888 -32.08 12.74 7.39
CA VAL A 888 -31.09 13.60 6.73
C VAL A 888 -29.92 13.90 7.66
N GLU A 889 -30.20 14.17 8.94
CA GLU A 889 -29.16 14.37 9.95
C GLU A 889 -28.34 13.10 10.20
N LEU A 890 -28.98 11.93 10.20
CA LEU A 890 -28.29 10.64 10.25
C LEU A 890 -27.36 10.45 9.04
N ALA A 891 -27.85 10.69 7.81
CA ALA A 891 -27.03 10.59 6.60
C ALA A 891 -25.80 11.52 6.65
N ARG A 892 -25.99 12.77 7.08
CA ARG A 892 -24.89 13.74 7.25
C ARG A 892 -23.83 13.25 8.23
N ARG A 893 -24.23 12.77 9.42
CA ARG A 893 -23.28 12.26 10.43
C ARG A 893 -22.56 10.97 10.01
N VAL A 894 -23.18 10.15 9.13
CA VAL A 894 -22.50 8.99 8.54
C VAL A 894 -21.39 9.45 7.60
N LEU A 895 -21.70 10.40 6.69
CA LEU A 895 -20.74 10.94 5.72
C LEU A 895 -19.57 11.65 6.41
N GLU A 896 -19.83 12.47 7.43
CA GLU A 896 -18.79 13.13 8.24
C GLU A 896 -17.84 12.11 8.89
N ARG A 897 -18.35 10.96 9.33
CA ARG A 897 -17.53 9.87 9.90
C ARG A 897 -16.74 9.08 8.85
N SER A 898 -17.27 8.97 7.63
CA SER A 898 -16.58 8.33 6.50
C SER A 898 -15.40 9.14 5.99
N ASP A 899 -15.38 10.45 6.23
CA ASP A 899 -14.27 11.36 5.90
C ASP A 899 -13.16 11.37 6.98
N ASP A 900 -13.49 11.05 8.24
CA ASP A 900 -12.53 10.95 9.36
C ASP A 900 -11.78 9.59 9.45
N LEU A 901 -12.13 8.61 8.62
CA LEU A 901 -11.37 7.35 8.46
C LEU A 901 -10.49 7.45 7.20
N PRO A 902 -9.22 7.02 7.23
CA PRO A 902 -8.39 7.02 6.04
C PRO A 902 -9.06 6.19 4.94
N ARG A 903 -9.53 6.87 3.88
CA ARG A 903 -10.29 6.27 2.79
C ARG A 903 -9.48 5.17 2.10
N ALA A 904 -9.82 3.92 2.36
CA ALA A 904 -9.56 2.82 1.44
C ALA A 904 -10.36 3.11 0.15
N ARG A 905 -9.65 3.23 -0.98
CA ARG A 905 -10.21 3.56 -2.29
C ARG A 905 -11.25 2.51 -2.71
N SER A 906 -12.53 2.84 -2.58
CA SER A 906 -13.61 2.12 -3.24
C SER A 906 -13.68 2.55 -4.71
N LYS A 907 -13.44 1.61 -5.62
CA LYS A 907 -13.79 1.72 -7.03
C LYS A 907 -15.30 1.94 -7.13
N GLU A 908 -15.72 3.09 -7.66
CA GLU A 908 -17.06 3.22 -8.23
C GLU A 908 -17.12 2.47 -9.58
N PRO A 909 -18.30 1.96 -9.98
CA PRO A 909 -18.50 1.27 -11.24
C PRO A 909 -18.53 2.28 -12.38
N ASP A 910 -17.70 2.03 -13.39
CA ASP A 910 -17.65 2.77 -14.64
C ASP A 910 -18.90 2.45 -15.47
N ASP A 911 -19.93 3.29 -15.34
CA ASP A 911 -21.12 3.28 -16.20
C ASP A 911 -20.84 4.17 -17.42
N GLY A 912 -20.06 3.61 -18.36
CA GLY A 912 -19.67 4.23 -19.62
C GLY A 912 -20.29 3.48 -20.81
N THR A 913 -21.56 3.77 -21.08
CA THR A 913 -22.19 3.41 -22.36
C THR A 913 -21.60 4.28 -23.47
N GLU A 914 -21.47 3.70 -24.68
CA GLU A 914 -21.09 4.30 -25.98
C GLU A 914 -19.62 4.21 -26.42
N ALA A 915 -19.29 3.12 -27.16
CA ALA A 915 -18.63 3.24 -28.47
C ALA A 915 -18.72 1.92 -29.27
N GLY A 916 -19.35 2.00 -30.45
CA GLY A 916 -18.88 1.34 -31.67
C GLY A 916 -18.98 -0.19 -31.80
N SER A 917 -20.16 -0.67 -32.20
CA SER A 917 -20.34 -2.00 -32.80
C SER A 917 -19.51 -2.13 -34.10
N PRO A 918 -18.64 -3.15 -34.27
CA PRO A 918 -18.21 -3.59 -35.59
C PRO A 918 -19.22 -4.59 -36.16
N LEU A 919 -19.59 -4.36 -37.42
CA LEU A 919 -20.50 -5.18 -38.23
C LEU A 919 -20.08 -6.66 -38.26
N ALA A 920 -20.83 -7.52 -37.56
CA ALA A 920 -20.78 -8.96 -37.76
C ALA A 920 -21.60 -9.35 -39.00
N ARG A 921 -20.91 -9.81 -40.05
CA ARG A 921 -21.49 -10.45 -41.24
C ARG A 921 -22.25 -11.72 -40.83
N ARG A 922 -23.51 -11.83 -41.28
CA ARG A 922 -24.29 -13.08 -41.25
C ARG A 922 -23.60 -14.17 -42.08
N PRO A 923 -23.56 -15.44 -41.63
CA PRO A 923 -23.26 -16.56 -42.51
C PRO A 923 -24.49 -16.95 -43.34
N PRO A 924 -24.33 -17.48 -44.57
CA PRO A 924 -25.45 -18.05 -45.31
C PRO A 924 -25.84 -19.41 -44.71
N ARG A 925 -27.13 -19.73 -44.76
CA ARG A 925 -27.66 -21.06 -44.46
C ARG A 925 -27.22 -22.07 -45.55
N PRO A 926 -27.11 -23.36 -45.20
CA PRO A 926 -26.38 -24.35 -45.99
C PRO A 926 -27.22 -24.94 -47.14
N GLU A 927 -26.51 -25.38 -48.17
CA GLU A 927 -26.65 -26.73 -48.72
C GLU A 927 -25.42 -27.55 -48.32
#